data_AF-A0A2C1YSX6-F1
#
_entry.id   AF-A0A2C1YSX6-F1
#
_cell.length_a   1.000
_cell.length_b   1.000
_cell.length_c   1.000
_cell.angle_alpha   90.00
_cell.angle_beta   90.00
_cell.angle_gamma   90.00
#
_symmetry.space_group_name_H-M   'P 1'
#
loop_
_entity.id
_entity.type
_entity.pdbx_description
1 polymer ?
#
loop_
_entity_poly.entity_id
_entity_poly.type
_entity_poly.pdbx_seq_one_letter_code
_entity_poly.pdbx_strand_id
1 'polypeptide(L)'
;MLDKVSIIIPFQSDYGPRAKAFEWIKRYYARVMPEAEVCLGLMSGKEINKSKAVNLAAKKATRDIFVIADADVVYDPNLIVEAIKVLKKGGFVVPFTAVYNIEKQGTQRLLKTKPKWPIDVKSGEYYKSNWVYEGFAGKLFVISRENFEAVGGFDERFIGWGGEDDAFSHAARTMCGKLVNIEGKVYHLWHPASSYQTNPNGKANAKLLGRYEHASGNKGKMNKLLAERSSTLEEQQVTTIANYENILPESPKSKICFAILVHEDRELVKQLIDNVRYYCPDSTMVLYNGGNDPTLCEGLGVPVCPYSHKLERGWTTIYFMEVMEWLEELGIEYEYFINIDSDALFVKNGYEEFIQTQMNDADYMAIKLRIPEEDWYIGKELKKDRNRWKSIFNLKPYYGVFNVGQVISKPVVKALLDPVRKQKLKNALIETTSFGTDEVFYVNMAAELGFKVKSYPNKMDERMIRYRPYFTVQEMISCLNKEENSCLCHPVIRDQANPVRKLILGMEHEHHTKQYKSKEYPWYEDDSNDYSVSLPIKSIFGNSELVVRSGSSLAHYYQKPGGKWIKSGTFAKGVTGNPVFFENKYGHFGVVCRLIDGGIGFWLRNNKEKGFPWYGPTIYQLDNIEPLMASKLPNGKHIIVFKDDNKMIYWELDNEKWNKVFPNSK
;
A
#
# COMPACT_ATOMS: atom_id res chain seq x y z
N MET A 1 -19.18 -28.77 2.59
CA MET A 1 -20.24 -27.99 3.32
C MET A 1 -19.80 -26.55 3.51
N LEU A 2 -18.53 -26.30 3.85
CA LEU A 2 -18.00 -24.95 4.02
C LEU A 2 -17.84 -24.18 2.68
N ASP A 3 -17.77 -24.89 1.56
CA ASP A 3 -17.84 -24.36 0.18
C ASP A 3 -19.10 -23.53 -0.11
N LYS A 4 -20.15 -23.70 0.69
CA LYS A 4 -21.41 -22.94 0.63
C LYS A 4 -21.49 -21.80 1.64
N VAL A 5 -20.40 -21.50 2.35
CA VAL A 5 -20.36 -20.54 3.44
C VAL A 5 -19.64 -19.28 3.03
N SER A 6 -20.25 -18.13 3.33
CA SER A 6 -19.60 -16.83 3.41
C SER A 6 -19.48 -16.42 4.87
N ILE A 7 -18.26 -16.25 5.36
CA ILE A 7 -17.93 -15.72 6.68
C ILE A 7 -17.96 -14.20 6.59
N ILE A 8 -18.97 -13.59 7.19
CA ILE A 8 -19.24 -12.16 7.19
C ILE A 8 -18.56 -11.57 8.43
N ILE A 9 -17.51 -10.77 8.22
CA ILE A 9 -16.74 -10.15 9.31
C ILE A 9 -16.92 -8.63 9.27
N PRO A 10 -17.72 -8.04 10.19
CA PRO A 10 -17.78 -6.60 10.34
C PRO A 10 -16.52 -6.09 11.04
N PHE A 11 -15.85 -5.08 10.48
CA PHE A 11 -14.64 -4.53 11.08
C PHE A 11 -14.50 -3.02 10.84
N GLN A 12 -14.05 -2.34 11.88
CA GLN A 12 -13.57 -0.96 11.84
C GLN A 12 -12.30 -0.90 12.65
N SER A 13 -11.23 -0.36 12.06
CA SER A 13 -9.93 -0.31 12.72
C SER A 13 -9.97 0.61 13.93
N ASP A 14 -9.54 0.09 15.07
CA ASP A 14 -9.19 0.86 16.27
C ASP A 14 -7.70 1.27 16.27
N TYR A 15 -6.94 0.88 15.24
CA TYR A 15 -5.47 0.91 15.20
C TYR A 15 -4.82 0.29 16.46
N GLY A 16 -5.55 -0.61 17.11
CA GLY A 16 -5.30 -1.09 18.46
C GLY A 16 -5.32 -2.61 18.55
N PRO A 17 -5.56 -3.15 19.75
CA PRO A 17 -5.59 -4.60 19.97
C PRO A 17 -6.61 -5.34 19.10
N ARG A 18 -7.74 -4.70 18.75
CA ARG A 18 -8.76 -5.34 17.92
C ARG A 18 -8.33 -5.47 16.47
N ALA A 19 -7.64 -4.47 15.91
CA ALA A 19 -7.03 -4.59 14.58
C ALA A 19 -6.02 -5.75 14.51
N LYS A 20 -5.22 -5.95 15.56
CA LYS A 20 -4.28 -7.08 15.63
C LYS A 20 -5.00 -8.43 15.70
N ALA A 21 -6.10 -8.50 16.46
CA ALA A 21 -6.98 -9.67 16.51
C ALA A 21 -7.58 -10.00 15.14
N PHE A 22 -8.09 -8.99 14.43
CA PHE A 22 -8.65 -9.12 13.09
C PHE A 22 -7.64 -9.68 12.09
N GLU A 23 -6.42 -9.15 12.05
CA GLU A 23 -5.34 -9.67 11.17
C GLU A 23 -4.99 -11.13 11.46
N TRP A 24 -5.03 -11.53 12.74
CA TRP A 24 -4.83 -12.92 13.11
C TRP A 24 -6.01 -13.80 12.69
N ILE A 25 -7.24 -13.33 12.86
CA ILE A 25 -8.47 -14.06 12.52
C ILE A 25 -8.63 -14.29 11.01
N LYS A 26 -8.27 -13.31 10.17
CA LYS A 26 -8.23 -13.52 8.70
C LYS A 26 -7.35 -14.71 8.33
N ARG A 27 -6.14 -14.75 8.89
CA ARG A 27 -5.18 -15.85 8.69
C ARG A 27 -5.66 -17.16 9.30
N TYR A 28 -6.40 -17.10 10.41
CA TYR A 28 -7.04 -18.26 11.02
C TYR A 28 -8.05 -18.89 10.06
N TYR A 29 -9.05 -18.13 9.58
CA TYR A 29 -10.07 -18.67 8.68
C TYR A 29 -9.50 -19.19 7.36
N ALA A 30 -8.58 -18.45 6.74
CA ALA A 30 -7.90 -18.91 5.53
C ALA A 30 -7.19 -20.28 5.72
N ARG A 31 -6.79 -20.61 6.96
CA ARG A 31 -6.08 -21.84 7.26
C ARG A 31 -6.98 -22.98 7.73
N VAL A 32 -8.00 -22.69 8.54
CA VAL A 32 -8.83 -23.73 9.17
C VAL A 32 -10.18 -23.94 8.46
N MET A 33 -10.59 -23.00 7.60
CA MET A 33 -11.79 -23.08 6.76
C MET A 33 -11.48 -22.56 5.34
N PRO A 34 -10.48 -23.13 4.63
CA PRO A 34 -10.02 -22.62 3.33
C PRO A 34 -11.10 -22.69 2.22
N GLU A 35 -12.13 -23.52 2.41
CA GLU A 35 -13.25 -23.67 1.49
C GLU A 35 -14.29 -22.56 1.64
N ALA A 36 -14.34 -21.89 2.81
CA ALA A 36 -15.30 -20.83 3.07
C ALA A 36 -14.84 -19.52 2.44
N GLU A 37 -15.78 -18.80 1.84
CA GLU A 37 -15.56 -17.44 1.38
C GLU A 37 -15.47 -16.51 2.60
N VAL A 38 -14.50 -15.59 2.63
CA VAL A 38 -14.41 -14.57 3.68
C VAL A 38 -14.81 -13.22 3.10
N CYS A 39 -15.87 -12.62 3.64
CA CYS A 39 -16.40 -11.33 3.19
C CYS A 39 -16.21 -10.27 4.28
N LEU A 40 -15.50 -9.19 3.92
CA LEU A 40 -15.12 -8.16 4.87
C LEU A 40 -16.00 -6.91 4.75
N GLY A 41 -16.56 -6.54 5.89
CA GLY A 41 -17.41 -5.37 6.08
C GLY A 41 -16.61 -4.26 6.70
N LEU A 42 -15.81 -3.57 5.88
CA LEU A 42 -14.88 -2.55 6.36
C LEU A 42 -15.59 -1.20 6.47
N MET A 43 -15.66 -0.68 7.69
CA MET A 43 -16.13 0.68 7.96
C MET A 43 -14.94 1.60 8.21
N SER A 44 -15.09 2.85 7.80
CA SER A 44 -14.11 3.90 7.98
C SER A 44 -14.78 5.19 8.46
N GLY A 45 -14.02 6.07 9.12
CA GLY A 45 -14.54 7.32 9.70
C GLY A 45 -14.75 7.27 11.22
N LYS A 46 -15.30 8.36 11.78
CA LYS A 46 -15.48 8.56 13.24
C LYS A 46 -16.71 7.85 13.79
N GLU A 47 -17.74 7.64 12.97
CA GLU A 47 -18.95 6.93 13.39
C GLU A 47 -18.73 5.42 13.31
N ILE A 48 -19.02 4.70 14.40
CA ILE A 48 -18.97 3.24 14.42
C ILE A 48 -20.35 2.71 14.09
N ASN A 49 -20.46 1.78 13.14
CA ASN A 49 -21.74 1.14 12.82
C ASN A 49 -21.55 -0.31 12.39
N LYS A 50 -21.74 -1.24 13.34
CA LYS A 50 -21.62 -2.69 13.09
C LYS A 50 -22.65 -3.18 12.08
N SER A 51 -23.89 -2.69 12.15
CA SER A 51 -24.98 -3.07 11.23
C SER A 51 -24.61 -2.80 9.77
N LYS A 52 -24.10 -1.59 9.48
CA LYS A 52 -23.60 -1.21 8.15
C LYS A 52 -22.49 -2.15 7.69
N ALA A 53 -21.51 -2.41 8.55
CA ALA A 53 -20.41 -3.33 8.26
C ALA A 53 -20.90 -4.73 7.87
N VAL A 54 -21.84 -5.30 8.64
CA VAL A 54 -22.43 -6.62 8.35
C VAL A 54 -23.15 -6.60 7.00
N ASN A 55 -24.00 -5.60 6.76
CA ASN A 55 -24.77 -5.50 5.51
C ASN A 55 -23.86 -5.31 4.29
N LEU A 56 -22.79 -4.52 4.40
CA LEU A 56 -21.79 -4.34 3.35
C LEU A 56 -21.07 -5.66 3.00
N ALA A 57 -20.67 -6.43 4.02
CA ALA A 57 -20.06 -7.74 3.80
C ALA A 57 -21.06 -8.74 3.20
N ALA A 58 -22.31 -8.77 3.67
CA ALA A 58 -23.36 -9.64 3.16
C ALA A 58 -23.69 -9.35 1.67
N LYS A 59 -23.66 -8.08 1.25
CA LYS A 59 -23.81 -7.69 -0.17
C LYS A 59 -22.69 -8.24 -1.07
N LYS A 60 -21.48 -8.39 -0.54
CA LYS A 60 -20.32 -8.94 -1.27
C LYS A 60 -20.30 -10.47 -1.33
N ALA A 61 -20.98 -11.10 -0.37
CA ALA A 61 -21.00 -12.55 -0.26
C ALA A 61 -21.64 -13.20 -1.50
N THR A 62 -21.10 -14.33 -1.94
CA THR A 62 -21.60 -15.09 -3.10
C THR A 62 -22.25 -16.41 -2.72
N ARG A 63 -22.14 -16.84 -1.45
CA ARG A 63 -22.64 -18.16 -1.01
C ARG A 63 -24.01 -18.09 -0.34
N ASP A 64 -24.62 -19.25 -0.16
CA ASP A 64 -26.01 -19.38 0.33
C ASP A 64 -26.14 -19.36 1.86
N ILE A 65 -25.04 -19.58 2.58
CA ILE A 65 -25.03 -19.65 4.05
C ILE A 65 -24.10 -18.57 4.58
N PHE A 66 -24.61 -17.74 5.47
CA PHE A 66 -23.84 -16.70 6.14
C PHE A 66 -23.44 -17.14 7.52
N VAL A 67 -22.15 -16.96 7.84
CA VAL A 67 -21.61 -17.04 9.19
C VAL A 67 -21.24 -15.63 9.60
N ILE A 68 -22.05 -15.02 10.46
CA ILE A 68 -21.74 -13.69 11.00
C ILE A 68 -20.80 -13.90 12.18
N ALA A 69 -19.56 -13.42 12.08
CA ALA A 69 -18.52 -13.62 13.08
C ALA A 69 -17.81 -12.29 13.42
N ASP A 70 -17.75 -11.95 14.70
CA ASP A 70 -17.01 -10.77 15.14
C ASP A 70 -15.50 -10.91 14.84
N ALA A 71 -14.85 -9.77 14.56
CA ALA A 71 -13.44 -9.68 14.16
C ALA A 71 -12.41 -10.02 15.27
N ASP A 72 -12.86 -10.49 16.42
CA ASP A 72 -12.08 -10.81 17.62
C ASP A 72 -12.53 -12.16 18.25
N VAL A 73 -13.28 -12.99 17.51
CA VAL A 73 -13.78 -14.28 17.99
C VAL A 73 -13.14 -15.45 17.23
N VAL A 74 -12.74 -16.48 17.96
CA VAL A 74 -12.12 -17.71 17.46
C VAL A 74 -12.89 -18.93 17.94
N TYR A 75 -13.08 -19.92 17.07
CA TYR A 75 -13.94 -21.09 17.35
C TYR A 75 -13.56 -22.31 16.51
N ASP A 76 -14.01 -23.49 16.93
CA ASP A 76 -13.84 -24.74 16.19
C ASP A 76 -14.61 -24.68 14.85
N PRO A 77 -13.96 -24.86 13.69
CA PRO A 77 -14.64 -24.96 12.40
C PRO A 77 -15.79 -25.97 12.37
N ASN A 78 -15.69 -27.06 13.14
CA ASN A 78 -16.74 -28.07 13.22
C ASN A 78 -18.06 -27.50 13.78
N LEU A 79 -18.02 -26.42 14.57
CA LEU A 79 -19.24 -25.76 15.05
C LEU A 79 -20.07 -25.21 13.89
N ILE A 80 -19.43 -24.72 12.82
CA ILE A 80 -20.13 -24.26 11.62
C ILE A 80 -20.73 -25.44 10.86
N VAL A 81 -19.97 -26.54 10.75
CA VAL A 81 -20.46 -27.77 10.12
C VAL A 81 -21.70 -28.32 10.83
N GLU A 82 -21.66 -28.42 12.16
CA GLU A 82 -22.82 -28.85 12.95
C GLU A 82 -24.00 -27.87 12.87
N ALA A 83 -23.71 -26.56 12.83
CA ALA A 83 -24.74 -25.53 12.64
C ALA A 83 -25.48 -25.71 11.31
N ILE A 84 -24.77 -25.97 10.22
CA ILE A 84 -25.36 -26.17 8.89
C ILE A 84 -26.31 -27.37 8.89
N LYS A 85 -25.96 -28.47 9.57
CA LYS A 85 -26.79 -29.68 9.65
C LYS A 85 -28.15 -29.43 10.29
N VAL A 86 -28.24 -28.48 11.22
CA VAL A 86 -29.48 -28.14 11.92
C VAL A 86 -30.09 -26.82 11.49
N LEU A 87 -29.50 -26.12 10.51
CA LEU A 87 -29.93 -24.80 10.07
C LEU A 87 -31.41 -24.77 9.66
N LYS A 88 -31.90 -25.84 9.01
CA LYS A 88 -33.31 -25.97 8.60
C LYS A 88 -34.29 -26.19 9.77
N LYS A 89 -33.83 -26.41 11.00
CA LYS A 89 -34.70 -26.62 12.19
C LYS A 89 -35.20 -25.31 12.82
N GLY A 90 -34.73 -24.16 12.33
CA GLY A 90 -35.06 -22.83 12.84
C GLY A 90 -34.77 -21.73 11.83
N GLY A 91 -34.87 -20.47 12.26
CA GLY A 91 -34.54 -19.32 11.42
C GLY A 91 -33.03 -19.11 11.28
N PHE A 92 -32.27 -19.38 12.35
CA PHE A 92 -30.81 -19.30 12.39
C PHE A 92 -30.27 -20.09 13.60
N VAL A 93 -28.96 -20.31 13.62
CA VAL A 93 -28.27 -21.15 14.61
C VAL A 93 -27.18 -20.35 15.32
N VAL A 94 -27.17 -20.40 16.65
CA VAL A 94 -26.07 -19.89 17.49
C VAL A 94 -25.26 -21.10 17.96
N PRO A 95 -24.06 -21.34 17.41
CA PRO A 95 -23.36 -22.61 17.60
C PRO A 95 -22.49 -22.62 18.85
N PHE A 96 -22.92 -21.95 19.92
CA PHE A 96 -22.26 -21.98 21.21
C PHE A 96 -23.23 -21.71 22.36
N THR A 97 -22.80 -22.13 23.55
CA THR A 97 -23.45 -21.83 24.84
C THR A 97 -22.47 -21.24 25.85
N ALA A 98 -21.17 -21.18 25.52
CA ALA A 98 -20.13 -20.64 26.38
C ALA A 98 -19.18 -19.71 25.60
N VAL A 99 -18.93 -18.53 26.18
CA VAL A 99 -17.90 -17.59 25.74
C VAL A 99 -16.75 -17.64 26.74
N TYR A 100 -15.53 -17.83 26.26
CA TYR A 100 -14.31 -17.75 27.06
C TYR A 100 -13.52 -16.51 26.64
N ASN A 101 -13.35 -15.56 27.54
CA ASN A 101 -12.52 -14.39 27.28
C ASN A 101 -11.07 -14.75 27.54
N ILE A 102 -10.24 -14.68 26.49
CA ILE A 102 -8.79 -14.80 26.64
C ILE A 102 -8.28 -13.49 27.23
N GLU A 103 -7.39 -13.57 28.21
CA GLU A 103 -6.81 -12.39 28.83
C GLU A 103 -5.80 -11.69 27.90
N LYS A 104 -5.42 -10.45 28.27
CA LYS A 104 -4.49 -9.63 27.50
C LYS A 104 -3.19 -10.35 27.16
N GLN A 105 -2.58 -11.01 28.13
CA GLN A 105 -1.30 -11.72 27.95
C GLN A 105 -1.45 -12.93 27.02
N GLY A 106 -2.50 -13.74 27.24
CA GLY A 106 -2.81 -14.89 26.39
C GLY A 106 -3.07 -14.48 24.93
N THR A 107 -3.81 -13.39 24.74
CA THR A 107 -4.06 -12.81 23.41
C THR A 107 -2.77 -12.37 22.76
N GLN A 108 -1.92 -11.59 23.44
CA GLN A 108 -0.63 -11.16 22.90
C GLN A 108 0.29 -12.31 22.52
N ARG A 109 0.26 -13.42 23.26
CA ARG A 109 0.99 -14.66 22.93
C ARG A 109 0.41 -15.30 21.66
N LEU A 110 -0.90 -15.51 21.62
CA LEU A 110 -1.59 -16.15 20.50
C LEU A 110 -1.39 -15.40 19.19
N LEU A 111 -1.44 -14.06 19.21
CA LEU A 111 -1.24 -13.19 18.03
C LEU A 111 0.14 -13.36 17.36
N LYS A 112 1.14 -13.86 18.10
CA LYS A 112 2.50 -14.14 17.59
C LYS A 112 2.66 -15.55 17.02
N THR A 113 1.70 -16.43 17.25
CA THR A 113 1.74 -17.81 16.76
C THR A 113 1.11 -17.92 15.37
N LYS A 114 1.53 -18.96 14.62
CA LYS A 114 0.83 -19.37 13.40
C LYS A 114 -0.60 -19.85 13.77
N PRO A 115 -1.67 -19.27 13.18
CA PRO A 115 -3.03 -19.66 13.50
C PRO A 115 -3.29 -21.15 13.24
N LYS A 116 -3.99 -21.80 14.17
CA LYS A 116 -4.42 -23.20 14.06
C LYS A 116 -5.60 -23.46 14.99
N TRP A 117 -6.33 -24.53 14.72
CA TRP A 117 -7.25 -25.14 15.67
C TRP A 117 -6.72 -26.51 16.10
N PRO A 118 -6.82 -26.90 17.39
CA PRO A 118 -7.23 -26.08 18.53
C PRO A 118 -6.25 -24.92 18.79
N ILE A 119 -6.77 -23.81 19.34
CA ILE A 119 -5.92 -22.68 19.74
C ILE A 119 -5.03 -23.06 20.93
N ASP A 120 -3.80 -22.54 20.93
CA ASP A 120 -2.84 -22.73 22.01
C ASP A 120 -3.07 -21.69 23.10
N VAL A 121 -4.05 -21.94 23.98
CA VAL A 121 -4.32 -21.15 25.20
C VAL A 121 -4.13 -22.02 26.43
N LYS A 122 -3.39 -21.52 27.43
CA LYS A 122 -3.07 -22.28 28.64
C LYS A 122 -4.19 -22.12 29.68
N SER A 123 -4.29 -23.09 30.58
CA SER A 123 -5.13 -22.94 31.78
C SER A 123 -4.70 -21.69 32.56
N GLY A 124 -5.65 -20.84 32.93
CA GLY A 124 -5.41 -19.55 33.59
C GLY A 124 -5.23 -18.35 32.65
N GLU A 125 -5.16 -18.54 31.33
CA GLU A 125 -5.10 -17.42 30.37
C GLU A 125 -6.48 -17.01 29.83
N TYR A 126 -7.56 -17.64 30.30
CA TYR A 126 -8.92 -17.33 29.88
C TYR A 126 -9.92 -17.64 31.00
N TYR A 127 -11.07 -16.96 30.97
CA TYR A 127 -12.16 -17.20 31.91
C TYR A 127 -13.52 -17.25 31.20
N LYS A 128 -14.46 -18.04 31.74
CA LYS A 128 -15.81 -18.17 31.19
C LYS A 128 -16.65 -16.94 31.53
N SER A 129 -17.34 -16.37 30.54
CA SER A 129 -18.35 -15.32 30.76
C SER A 129 -19.58 -15.88 31.48
N ASN A 130 -20.10 -15.12 32.45
CA ASN A 130 -21.31 -15.48 33.22
C ASN A 130 -22.60 -14.78 32.74
N TRP A 131 -22.53 -14.04 31.63
CA TRP A 131 -23.63 -13.18 31.15
C TRP A 131 -24.30 -13.68 29.87
N VAL A 132 -23.92 -14.85 29.35
CA VAL A 132 -24.57 -15.42 28.14
C VAL A 132 -25.98 -15.85 28.49
N TYR A 133 -26.99 -15.18 27.92
CA TYR A 133 -28.42 -15.43 28.15
C TYR A 133 -29.09 -16.17 26.99
N GLU A 134 -30.30 -16.70 27.23
CA GLU A 134 -31.09 -17.37 26.22
C GLU A 134 -31.52 -16.41 25.10
N GLY A 135 -31.25 -16.78 23.85
CA GLY A 135 -31.57 -15.94 22.69
C GLY A 135 -30.47 -14.97 22.25
N PHE A 136 -29.32 -14.98 22.94
CA PHE A 136 -28.13 -14.22 22.56
C PHE A 136 -27.64 -14.59 21.16
N ALA A 137 -27.53 -13.60 20.28
CA ALA A 137 -27.10 -13.77 18.89
C ALA A 137 -25.87 -12.90 18.53
N GLY A 138 -25.09 -12.49 19.54
CA GLY A 138 -23.82 -11.79 19.31
C GLY A 138 -22.65 -12.75 19.07
N LYS A 139 -21.50 -12.21 18.66
CA LYS A 139 -20.23 -12.92 18.42
C LYS A 139 -20.19 -13.87 17.22
N LEU A 140 -21.10 -14.83 17.17
CA LEU A 140 -21.11 -15.87 16.14
C LEU A 140 -22.52 -16.44 15.92
N PHE A 141 -23.01 -16.41 14.70
CA PHE A 141 -24.18 -17.20 14.32
C PHE A 141 -24.18 -17.57 12.85
N VAL A 142 -25.01 -18.56 12.51
CA VAL A 142 -25.15 -19.11 11.16
C VAL A 142 -26.59 -18.95 10.70
N ILE A 143 -26.79 -18.37 9.52
CA ILE A 143 -28.10 -18.11 8.93
C ILE A 143 -28.06 -18.40 7.42
N SER A 144 -29.18 -18.80 6.82
CA SER A 144 -29.27 -18.81 5.34
C SER A 144 -29.31 -17.38 4.81
N ARG A 145 -28.75 -17.17 3.62
CA ARG A 145 -28.89 -15.90 2.88
C ARG A 145 -30.35 -15.50 2.78
N GLU A 146 -31.21 -16.44 2.40
CA GLU A 146 -32.66 -16.23 2.27
C GLU A 146 -33.27 -15.64 3.56
N ASN A 147 -32.95 -16.20 4.73
CA ASN A 147 -33.48 -15.71 6.00
C ASN A 147 -32.87 -14.36 6.41
N PHE A 148 -31.60 -14.13 6.09
CA PHE A 148 -30.94 -12.83 6.32
C PHE A 148 -31.60 -11.73 5.47
N GLU A 149 -31.85 -12.00 4.19
CA GLU A 149 -32.48 -11.09 3.24
C GLU A 149 -33.97 -10.88 3.55
N ALA A 150 -34.68 -11.91 4.03
CA ALA A 150 -36.09 -11.83 4.43
C ALA A 150 -36.34 -10.83 5.58
N VAL A 151 -35.34 -10.56 6.43
CA VAL A 151 -35.41 -9.52 7.47
C VAL A 151 -34.70 -8.22 7.09
N GLY A 152 -34.23 -8.11 5.84
CA GLY A 152 -33.52 -6.93 5.33
C GLY A 152 -32.17 -6.68 6.02
N GLY A 153 -31.50 -7.73 6.48
CA GLY A 153 -30.23 -7.64 7.20
C GLY A 153 -30.31 -6.92 8.56
N PHE A 154 -29.20 -6.33 8.97
CA PHE A 154 -29.10 -5.57 10.21
C PHE A 154 -29.70 -4.17 10.05
N ASP A 155 -30.29 -3.63 11.11
CA ASP A 155 -30.85 -2.28 11.10
C ASP A 155 -29.72 -1.23 11.30
N GLU A 156 -29.44 -0.46 10.25
CA GLU A 156 -28.35 0.52 10.23
C GLU A 156 -28.63 1.76 11.09
N ARG A 157 -29.84 1.89 11.64
CA ARG A 157 -30.19 2.93 12.62
C ARG A 157 -29.55 2.69 14.00
N PHE A 158 -29.03 1.49 14.26
CA PHE A 158 -28.17 1.25 15.41
C PHE A 158 -26.78 1.83 15.15
N ILE A 159 -26.38 2.82 15.94
CA ILE A 159 -25.08 3.49 15.84
C ILE A 159 -24.23 3.15 17.08
N GLY A 160 -22.95 2.89 16.87
CA GLY A 160 -22.03 2.41 17.88
C GLY A 160 -22.17 0.92 18.16
N TRP A 161 -22.07 0.55 19.44
CA TRP A 161 -22.21 -0.82 19.93
C TRP A 161 -23.47 -0.95 20.80
N GLY A 162 -24.21 -2.05 20.61
CA GLY A 162 -25.25 -2.52 21.52
C GLY A 162 -26.67 -2.41 20.96
N GLY A 163 -27.41 -3.51 21.10
CA GLY A 163 -28.81 -3.66 20.72
C GLY A 163 -29.05 -4.18 19.30
N GLU A 164 -28.06 -4.09 18.41
CA GLU A 164 -28.18 -4.49 17.01
C GLU A 164 -28.32 -6.02 16.82
N ASP A 165 -27.53 -6.81 17.55
CA ASP A 165 -27.57 -8.28 17.48
C ASP A 165 -28.91 -8.81 18.03
N ASP A 166 -29.42 -8.21 19.11
CA ASP A 166 -30.70 -8.58 19.73
C ASP A 166 -31.89 -8.18 18.85
N ALA A 167 -31.85 -6.97 18.26
CA ALA A 167 -32.87 -6.53 17.32
C ALA A 167 -32.95 -7.45 16.10
N PHE A 168 -31.80 -7.85 15.55
CA PHE A 168 -31.73 -8.86 14.49
C PHE A 168 -32.31 -10.20 14.95
N SER A 169 -31.95 -10.68 16.15
CA SER A 169 -32.48 -11.91 16.75
C SER A 169 -34.02 -11.88 16.83
N HIS A 170 -34.62 -10.80 17.31
CA HIS A 170 -36.08 -10.64 17.36
C HIS A 170 -36.73 -10.65 15.98
N ALA A 171 -36.13 -9.95 15.01
CA ALA A 171 -36.62 -9.92 13.63
C ALA A 171 -36.57 -11.33 12.99
N ALA A 172 -35.42 -11.99 13.04
CA ALA A 172 -35.22 -13.32 12.46
C ALA A 172 -36.10 -14.38 13.14
N ARG A 173 -36.23 -14.34 14.48
CA ARG A 173 -37.13 -15.26 15.21
C ARG A 173 -38.60 -15.10 14.81
N THR A 174 -39.02 -13.86 14.57
CA THR A 174 -40.41 -13.54 14.22
C THR A 174 -40.72 -13.89 12.76
N MET A 175 -39.80 -13.63 11.85
CA MET A 175 -40.03 -13.78 10.42
C MET A 175 -39.65 -15.16 9.88
N CYS A 176 -38.51 -15.69 10.31
CA CYS A 176 -37.88 -16.87 9.72
C CYS A 176 -38.00 -18.13 10.58
N GLY A 177 -38.30 -17.99 11.88
CA GLY A 177 -38.50 -19.10 12.81
C GLY A 177 -37.50 -19.09 13.97
N LYS A 178 -37.70 -20.00 14.93
CA LYS A 178 -36.97 -20.00 16.21
C LYS A 178 -35.44 -20.05 16.05
N LEU A 179 -34.74 -19.46 17.02
CA LEU A 179 -33.30 -19.64 17.19
C LEU A 179 -33.01 -21.07 17.65
N VAL A 180 -31.94 -21.67 17.13
CA VAL A 180 -31.42 -22.98 17.57
C VAL A 180 -30.04 -22.79 18.20
N ASN A 181 -29.85 -23.25 19.43
CA ASN A 181 -28.52 -23.29 20.07
C ASN A 181 -27.89 -24.68 19.88
N ILE A 182 -26.57 -24.70 19.68
CA ILE A 182 -25.75 -25.92 19.77
C ILE A 182 -24.75 -25.73 20.91
N GLU A 183 -24.49 -26.79 21.66
CA GLU A 183 -23.43 -26.76 22.67
C GLU A 183 -22.06 -26.57 21.99
N GLY A 184 -21.39 -25.49 22.37
CA GLY A 184 -20.15 -25.07 21.73
C GLY A 184 -19.46 -23.98 22.54
N LYS A 185 -18.18 -23.76 22.21
CA LYS A 185 -17.32 -22.80 22.91
C LYS A 185 -16.73 -21.84 21.89
N VAL A 186 -16.85 -20.55 22.16
CA VAL A 186 -16.13 -19.51 21.42
C VAL A 186 -15.14 -18.82 22.33
N TYR A 187 -14.01 -18.40 21.77
CA TYR A 187 -12.96 -17.68 22.46
C TYR A 187 -12.91 -16.25 21.96
N HIS A 188 -12.97 -15.30 22.87
CA HIS A 188 -12.91 -13.88 22.57
C HIS A 188 -11.50 -13.35 22.86
N LEU A 189 -10.85 -12.80 21.84
CA LEU A 189 -9.53 -12.18 21.95
C LEU A 189 -9.63 -10.85 22.70
N TRP A 190 -8.71 -10.63 23.62
CA TRP A 190 -8.72 -9.45 24.46
C TRP A 190 -8.56 -8.17 23.65
N HIS A 191 -9.42 -7.20 23.92
CA HIS A 191 -9.24 -5.80 23.59
C HIS A 191 -9.77 -4.93 24.75
N PRO A 192 -9.38 -3.65 24.85
CA PRO A 192 -9.94 -2.73 25.84
C PRO A 192 -11.46 -2.66 25.73
N ALA A 193 -12.16 -2.69 26.86
CA ALA A 193 -13.63 -2.66 26.86
C ALA A 193 -14.15 -1.32 26.33
N SER A 194 -15.05 -1.36 25.36
CA SER A 194 -15.97 -0.28 25.04
C SER A 194 -17.26 -0.51 25.85
N SER A 195 -17.63 0.41 26.74
CA SER A 195 -18.82 0.19 27.56
C SER A 195 -20.09 0.63 26.82
N TYR A 196 -21.15 -0.18 26.93
CA TYR A 196 -22.50 0.19 26.47
C TYR A 196 -22.97 1.51 27.10
N GLN A 197 -22.59 1.75 28.35
CA GLN A 197 -22.93 2.96 29.12
C GLN A 197 -22.25 4.22 28.59
N THR A 198 -21.14 4.07 27.86
CA THR A 198 -20.39 5.18 27.23
C THR A 198 -20.72 5.36 25.75
N ASN A 199 -21.61 4.54 25.16
CA ASN A 199 -22.08 4.78 23.79
C ASN A 199 -22.97 6.04 23.80
N PRO A 200 -22.60 7.14 23.12
CA PRO A 200 -23.42 8.35 23.05
C PRO A 200 -24.81 8.08 22.46
N ASN A 201 -24.95 7.02 21.66
CA ASN A 201 -26.21 6.59 21.05
C ASN A 201 -26.96 5.50 21.85
N GLY A 202 -26.45 5.10 23.03
CA GLY A 202 -26.99 3.96 23.79
C GLY A 202 -28.49 4.11 24.13
N LYS A 203 -28.95 5.31 24.49
CA LYS A 203 -30.38 5.58 24.76
C LYS A 203 -31.24 5.42 23.50
N ALA A 204 -30.75 5.88 22.35
CA ALA A 204 -31.47 5.75 21.08
C ALA A 204 -31.53 4.28 20.64
N ASN A 205 -30.41 3.55 20.74
CA ASN A 205 -30.34 2.12 20.46
C ASN A 205 -31.28 1.33 21.38
N ALA A 206 -31.31 1.61 22.69
CA ALA A 206 -32.21 0.96 23.64
C ALA A 206 -33.69 1.19 23.28
N LYS A 207 -34.06 2.43 22.92
CA LYS A 207 -35.42 2.76 22.48
C LYS A 207 -35.79 2.00 21.21
N LEU A 208 -34.87 1.90 20.25
CA LEU A 208 -35.08 1.17 19.01
C LEU A 208 -35.19 -0.34 19.26
N LEU A 209 -34.31 -0.92 20.07
CA LEU A 209 -34.39 -2.32 20.50
C LEU A 209 -35.74 -2.62 21.17
N GLY A 210 -36.22 -1.74 22.06
CA GLY A 210 -37.54 -1.87 22.66
C GLY A 210 -38.66 -2.02 21.62
N ARG A 211 -38.57 -1.36 20.46
CA ARG A 211 -39.56 -1.54 19.37
C ARG A 211 -39.50 -2.95 18.78
N TYR A 212 -38.31 -3.52 18.61
CA TYR A 212 -38.13 -4.90 18.16
C TYR A 212 -38.66 -5.90 19.18
N GLU A 213 -38.41 -5.69 20.47
CA GLU A 213 -38.93 -6.51 21.56
C GLU A 213 -40.48 -6.54 21.55
N HIS A 214 -41.12 -5.36 21.44
CA HIS A 214 -42.59 -5.25 21.38
C HIS A 214 -43.21 -5.83 20.10
N ALA A 215 -42.44 -5.90 19.01
CA ALA A 215 -42.86 -6.52 17.75
C ALA A 215 -42.59 -8.04 17.71
N SER A 216 -41.78 -8.56 18.63
CA SER A 216 -41.37 -9.96 18.67
C SER A 216 -42.56 -10.91 18.72
N GLY A 217 -42.57 -11.91 17.83
CA GLY A 217 -43.67 -12.87 17.69
C GLY A 217 -44.88 -12.37 16.90
N ASN A 218 -44.93 -11.08 16.52
CA ASN A 218 -46.01 -10.51 15.71
C ASN A 218 -45.48 -10.07 14.33
N LYS A 219 -45.69 -10.93 13.30
CA LYS A 219 -45.21 -10.67 11.92
C LYS A 219 -45.71 -9.35 11.35
N GLY A 220 -46.96 -8.95 11.63
CA GLY A 220 -47.53 -7.69 11.12
C GLY A 220 -46.83 -6.46 11.69
N LYS A 221 -46.56 -6.44 13.01
CA LYS A 221 -45.79 -5.36 13.66
C LYS A 221 -44.33 -5.36 13.20
N MET A 222 -43.72 -6.54 13.08
CA MET A 222 -42.33 -6.66 12.62
C MET A 222 -42.17 -6.15 11.19
N ASN A 223 -43.04 -6.55 10.25
CA ASN A 223 -43.00 -6.06 8.86
C ASN A 223 -43.11 -4.54 8.77
N LYS A 224 -43.95 -3.90 9.59
CA LYS A 224 -44.01 -2.43 9.65
C LYS A 224 -42.66 -1.83 10.07
N LEU A 225 -42.05 -2.39 11.12
CA LEU A 225 -40.75 -1.91 11.63
C LEU A 225 -39.61 -2.12 10.63
N LEU A 226 -39.65 -3.22 9.85
CA LEU A 226 -38.69 -3.50 8.77
C LEU A 226 -38.87 -2.53 7.60
N ALA A 227 -40.12 -2.22 7.20
CA ALA A 227 -40.41 -1.31 6.09
C ALA A 227 -39.93 0.14 6.35
N GLU A 228 -39.93 0.58 7.61
CA GLU A 228 -39.39 1.89 8.01
C GLU A 228 -37.89 2.08 7.72
N ARG A 229 -37.14 0.98 7.49
CA ARG A 229 -35.71 1.07 7.17
C ARG A 229 -35.48 1.64 5.76
N SER A 230 -36.43 1.44 4.84
CA SER A 230 -36.29 1.79 3.42
C SER A 230 -36.44 3.29 3.14
N SER A 231 -37.28 4.00 3.90
CA SER A 231 -37.47 5.46 3.76
C SER A 231 -36.23 6.29 4.13
N THR A 232 -35.29 5.71 4.87
CA THR A 232 -34.02 6.36 5.27
C THR A 232 -32.84 6.04 4.34
N LEU A 233 -32.97 5.07 3.41
CA LEU A 233 -31.89 4.68 2.50
C LEU A 233 -31.72 5.66 1.33
N GLU A 234 -32.78 6.32 0.87
CA GLU A 234 -32.73 7.34 -0.19
C GLU A 234 -32.11 8.66 0.32
N GLU A 235 -32.36 9.05 1.58
CA GLU A 235 -31.73 10.23 2.21
C GLU A 235 -30.25 9.98 2.58
N GLN A 236 -29.86 8.72 2.85
CA GLN A 236 -28.49 8.36 3.21
C GLN A 236 -27.58 8.07 2.01
N GLN A 237 -28.12 7.74 0.82
CA GLN A 237 -27.31 7.61 -0.40
C GLN A 237 -26.60 8.92 -0.76
N VAL A 238 -27.24 10.08 -0.51
CA VAL A 238 -26.67 11.41 -0.77
C VAL A 238 -25.55 11.77 0.21
N THR A 239 -25.60 11.28 1.46
CA THR A 239 -24.57 11.52 2.49
C THR A 239 -23.46 10.46 2.52
N THR A 240 -23.71 9.28 1.95
CA THR A 240 -22.70 8.21 1.85
C THR A 240 -21.63 8.56 0.81
N ILE A 241 -22.00 9.22 -0.29
CA ILE A 241 -21.06 9.74 -1.30
C ILE A 241 -20.08 10.76 -0.67
N ALA A 242 -20.55 11.59 0.26
CA ALA A 242 -19.74 12.62 0.92
C ALA A 242 -18.74 12.09 1.98
N ASN A 243 -18.88 10.85 2.47
CA ASN A 243 -17.99 10.30 3.51
C ASN A 243 -16.86 9.40 2.95
N TYR A 244 -16.91 9.06 1.66
CA TYR A 244 -15.84 8.33 0.97
C TYR A 244 -14.71 9.23 0.43
N GLU A 245 -14.93 10.54 0.34
CA GLU A 245 -13.97 11.54 -0.17
C GLU A 245 -12.68 11.66 0.67
N ASN A 246 -12.66 11.18 1.92
CA ASN A 246 -11.53 11.39 2.84
C ASN A 246 -10.56 10.19 2.97
N ILE A 247 -10.77 9.09 2.24
CA ILE A 247 -9.92 7.88 2.35
C ILE A 247 -9.54 7.29 0.98
N LEU A 248 -10.41 7.44 -0.02
CA LEU A 248 -9.97 7.29 -1.38
C LEU A 248 -9.26 8.59 -1.76
N PRO A 249 -8.09 8.56 -2.43
CA PRO A 249 -7.61 9.77 -3.09
C PRO A 249 -8.75 10.32 -3.95
N GLU A 250 -8.94 11.64 -3.95
CA GLU A 250 -9.78 12.29 -4.97
C GLU A 250 -9.47 11.64 -6.31
N SER A 251 -10.49 11.40 -7.14
CA SER A 251 -10.31 10.79 -8.45
C SER A 251 -9.10 11.45 -9.12
N PRO A 252 -8.04 10.68 -9.44
CA PRO A 252 -6.78 11.26 -9.89
C PRO A 252 -7.09 12.15 -11.08
N LYS A 253 -6.65 13.42 -11.03
CA LYS A 253 -6.88 14.35 -12.14
C LYS A 253 -6.26 13.80 -13.43
N SER A 254 -5.18 13.03 -13.30
CA SER A 254 -4.54 12.32 -14.42
C SER A 254 -5.33 11.10 -14.88
N LYS A 255 -6.25 10.58 -14.04
CA LYS A 255 -6.96 9.30 -14.16
C LYS A 255 -6.03 8.08 -14.16
N ILE A 256 -4.80 8.21 -13.66
CA ILE A 256 -3.82 7.13 -13.58
C ILE A 256 -3.78 6.54 -12.17
N CYS A 257 -3.70 5.20 -12.09
CA CYS A 257 -3.42 4.48 -10.87
C CYS A 257 -2.15 3.62 -11.04
N PHE A 258 -1.11 3.96 -10.27
CA PHE A 258 0.13 3.16 -10.19
C PHE A 258 -0.04 1.99 -9.23
N ALA A 259 0.27 0.78 -9.68
CA ALA A 259 0.39 -0.42 -8.85
C ALA A 259 1.87 -0.74 -8.64
N ILE A 260 2.35 -0.56 -7.40
CA ILE A 260 3.77 -0.66 -7.08
C ILE A 260 4.05 -1.95 -6.31
N LEU A 261 4.81 -2.86 -6.92
CA LEU A 261 5.27 -4.07 -6.25
C LEU A 261 6.55 -3.79 -5.44
N VAL A 262 6.45 -3.96 -4.12
CA VAL A 262 7.56 -3.77 -3.19
C VAL A 262 7.83 -5.02 -2.39
N HIS A 263 9.10 -5.29 -2.05
CA HIS A 263 9.47 -6.53 -1.37
C HIS A 263 10.59 -6.41 -0.34
N GLU A 264 11.29 -5.28 -0.28
CA GLU A 264 12.39 -5.05 0.65
C GLU A 264 12.62 -3.56 0.93
N ASP A 265 13.30 -3.26 2.04
CA ASP A 265 13.77 -1.94 2.49
C ASP A 265 12.70 -0.83 2.50
N ARG A 266 12.14 -0.60 3.69
CA ARG A 266 11.09 0.40 3.94
C ARG A 266 11.49 1.84 3.55
N GLU A 267 12.74 2.23 3.73
CA GLU A 267 13.17 3.60 3.42
C GLU A 267 13.25 3.80 1.90
N LEU A 268 13.64 2.77 1.15
CA LEU A 268 13.60 2.81 -0.31
C LEU A 268 12.17 2.81 -0.86
N VAL A 269 11.23 2.12 -0.18
CA VAL A 269 9.80 2.21 -0.51
C VAL A 269 9.29 3.63 -0.27
N LYS A 270 9.64 4.25 0.87
CA LYS A 270 9.28 5.64 1.16
C LYS A 270 9.85 6.59 0.09
N GLN A 271 11.11 6.42 -0.30
CA GLN A 271 11.73 7.20 -1.36
C GLN A 271 10.97 7.06 -2.69
N LEU A 272 10.53 5.86 -3.05
CA LEU A 272 9.74 5.63 -4.26
C LEU A 272 8.38 6.34 -4.17
N ILE A 273 7.69 6.27 -3.03
CA ILE A 273 6.42 6.97 -2.81
C ILE A 273 6.59 8.47 -2.99
N ASP A 274 7.63 9.06 -2.38
CA ASP A 274 7.91 10.49 -2.47
C ASP A 274 8.28 10.89 -3.91
N ASN A 275 9.04 10.05 -4.62
CA ASN A 275 9.38 10.24 -6.03
C ASN A 275 8.14 10.24 -6.95
N VAL A 276 7.20 9.29 -6.76
CA VAL A 276 5.95 9.26 -7.53
C VAL A 276 5.09 10.49 -7.20
N ARG A 277 4.96 10.87 -5.92
CA ARG A 277 4.22 12.08 -5.51
C ARG A 277 4.79 13.37 -6.11
N TYR A 278 6.12 13.42 -6.30
CA TYR A 278 6.79 14.58 -6.86
C TYR A 278 6.56 14.70 -8.38
N TYR A 279 6.76 13.61 -9.12
CA TYR A 279 6.73 13.63 -10.60
C TYR A 279 5.36 13.35 -11.22
N CYS A 280 4.46 12.69 -10.49
CA CYS A 280 3.10 12.35 -10.92
C CYS A 280 2.08 12.74 -9.83
N PRO A 281 1.98 14.05 -9.48
CA PRO A 281 1.17 14.51 -8.36
C PRO A 281 -0.34 14.35 -8.58
N ASP A 282 -0.78 14.21 -9.83
CA ASP A 282 -2.19 14.11 -10.20
C ASP A 282 -2.68 12.66 -10.30
N SER A 283 -1.79 11.68 -10.05
CA SER A 283 -2.05 10.25 -10.08
C SER A 283 -2.27 9.66 -8.70
N THR A 284 -3.00 8.55 -8.66
CA THR A 284 -3.09 7.69 -7.50
C THR A 284 -2.01 6.63 -7.54
N MET A 285 -1.57 6.13 -6.39
CA MET A 285 -0.74 4.95 -6.30
C MET A 285 -1.25 4.01 -5.21
N VAL A 286 -0.98 2.72 -5.40
CA VAL A 286 -1.23 1.67 -4.43
C VAL A 286 -0.03 0.73 -4.32
N LEU A 287 0.17 0.14 -3.15
CA LEU A 287 1.26 -0.77 -2.88
C LEU A 287 0.78 -2.22 -2.89
N TYR A 288 1.64 -3.10 -3.38
CA TYR A 288 1.52 -4.54 -3.19
C TYR A 288 2.76 -5.04 -2.45
N ASN A 289 2.57 -5.61 -1.26
CA ASN A 289 3.67 -6.14 -0.45
C ASN A 289 3.99 -7.59 -0.85
N GLY A 290 4.93 -7.75 -1.77
CA GLY A 290 5.50 -9.03 -2.19
C GLY A 290 6.63 -9.55 -1.31
N GLY A 291 6.94 -8.86 -0.21
CA GLY A 291 8.10 -9.12 0.65
C GLY A 291 7.87 -10.17 1.75
N ASN A 292 8.94 -10.45 2.50
CA ASN A 292 8.86 -11.31 3.69
C ASN A 292 8.33 -10.57 4.93
N ASP A 293 8.51 -9.25 4.98
CA ASP A 293 8.10 -8.41 6.10
C ASP A 293 6.66 -7.92 5.89
N PRO A 294 5.66 -8.39 6.66
CA PRO A 294 4.28 -7.93 6.51
C PRO A 294 4.10 -6.46 6.89
N THR A 295 5.03 -5.88 7.66
CA THR A 295 4.96 -4.49 8.13
C THR A 295 5.63 -3.49 7.18
N LEU A 296 6.24 -3.97 6.08
CA LEU A 296 7.02 -3.16 5.13
C LEU A 296 6.30 -1.86 4.74
N CYS A 297 5.01 -1.95 4.43
CA CYS A 297 4.19 -0.83 3.94
C CYS A 297 3.37 -0.10 5.03
N GLU A 298 3.40 -0.53 6.29
CA GLU A 298 2.53 0.01 7.34
C GLU A 298 2.76 1.50 7.55
N GLY A 299 1.72 2.34 7.59
CA GLY A 299 1.87 3.76 7.94
C GLY A 299 2.66 4.62 6.94
N LEU A 300 2.83 4.17 5.68
CA LEU A 300 3.48 4.98 4.62
C LEU A 300 2.53 5.98 3.94
N GLY A 301 1.25 6.03 4.34
CA GLY A 301 0.26 6.95 3.78
C GLY A 301 -0.13 6.62 2.34
N VAL A 302 -0.05 5.35 1.95
CA VAL A 302 -0.47 4.84 0.64
C VAL A 302 -1.30 3.56 0.88
N PRO A 303 -2.44 3.38 0.19
CA PRO A 303 -3.23 2.15 0.29
C PRO A 303 -2.41 0.91 -0.09
N VAL A 304 -2.56 -0.17 0.68
CA VAL A 304 -1.88 -1.45 0.45
C VAL A 304 -2.94 -2.49 0.07
N CYS A 305 -2.73 -3.18 -1.04
CA CYS A 305 -3.64 -4.22 -1.50
C CYS A 305 -3.78 -5.32 -0.43
N PRO A 306 -5.00 -5.64 0.04
CA PRO A 306 -5.22 -6.61 1.11
C PRO A 306 -4.92 -8.05 0.68
N TYR A 307 -4.85 -8.30 -0.63
CA TYR A 307 -4.44 -9.59 -1.20
C TYR A 307 -2.91 -9.76 -1.24
N SER A 308 -2.15 -8.75 -0.83
CA SER A 308 -0.69 -8.80 -0.77
C SER A 308 -0.19 -10.01 0.00
N HIS A 309 0.68 -10.77 -0.64
CA HIS A 309 1.39 -11.88 -0.04
C HIS A 309 2.79 -11.95 -0.64
N LYS A 310 3.69 -12.69 0.03
CA LYS A 310 5.04 -12.91 -0.48
C LYS A 310 4.99 -13.50 -1.89
N LEU A 311 5.66 -12.84 -2.83
CA LEU A 311 5.83 -13.33 -4.19
C LEU A 311 7.26 -13.84 -4.41
N GLU A 312 7.38 -14.82 -5.29
CA GLU A 312 8.68 -15.32 -5.73
C GLU A 312 9.11 -14.62 -7.00
N ARG A 313 10.41 -14.36 -7.12
CA ARG A 313 10.98 -13.71 -8.30
C ARG A 313 10.66 -14.54 -9.54
N GLY A 314 10.01 -13.93 -10.53
CA GLY A 314 9.59 -14.59 -11.76
C GLY A 314 8.16 -15.12 -11.76
N TRP A 315 7.51 -15.17 -10.59
CA TRP A 315 6.10 -15.54 -10.43
C TRP A 315 5.32 -14.38 -9.81
N THR A 316 5.46 -13.21 -10.42
CA THR A 316 4.89 -11.94 -9.95
C THR A 316 3.56 -11.61 -10.64
N THR A 317 3.27 -12.21 -11.79
CA THR A 317 2.14 -11.87 -12.68
C THR A 317 0.79 -11.76 -11.99
N ILE A 318 0.54 -12.52 -10.92
CA ILE A 318 -0.73 -12.51 -10.18
C ILE A 318 -1.05 -11.16 -9.52
N TYR A 319 -0.03 -10.38 -9.13
CA TYR A 319 -0.27 -9.14 -8.37
C TYR A 319 -1.05 -8.10 -9.17
N PHE A 320 -0.85 -8.03 -10.50
CA PHE A 320 -1.61 -7.13 -11.37
C PHE A 320 -3.10 -7.45 -11.25
N MET A 321 -3.47 -8.73 -11.37
CA MET A 321 -4.85 -9.20 -11.28
C MET A 321 -5.46 -8.91 -9.91
N GLU A 322 -4.73 -9.17 -8.82
CA GLU A 322 -5.20 -8.94 -7.46
C GLU A 322 -5.37 -7.45 -7.14
N VAL A 323 -4.45 -6.60 -7.62
CA VAL A 323 -4.60 -5.15 -7.47
C VAL A 323 -5.78 -4.65 -8.30
N MET A 324 -5.90 -5.05 -9.57
CA MET A 324 -7.04 -4.67 -10.42
C MET A 324 -8.37 -5.08 -9.81
N GLU A 325 -8.48 -6.32 -9.32
CA GLU A 325 -9.68 -6.82 -8.62
C GLU A 325 -10.02 -5.95 -7.41
N TRP A 326 -9.03 -5.66 -6.58
CA TRP A 326 -9.20 -4.82 -5.40
C TRP A 326 -9.57 -3.36 -5.74
N LEU A 327 -8.96 -2.76 -6.76
CA LEU A 327 -9.30 -1.40 -7.21
C LEU A 327 -10.76 -1.31 -7.65
N GLU A 328 -11.26 -2.32 -8.36
CA GLU A 328 -12.66 -2.40 -8.80
C GLU A 328 -13.63 -2.67 -7.63
N GLU A 329 -13.23 -3.47 -6.64
CA GLU A 329 -14.01 -3.68 -5.41
C GLU A 329 -14.15 -2.41 -4.57
N LEU A 330 -13.13 -1.56 -4.56
CA LEU A 330 -13.14 -0.27 -3.88
C LEU A 330 -13.89 0.83 -4.66
N GLY A 331 -14.16 0.62 -5.94
CA GLY A 331 -14.72 1.65 -6.81
C GLY A 331 -13.76 2.82 -7.03
N ILE A 332 -12.44 2.59 -7.02
CA ILE A 332 -11.46 3.65 -7.31
C ILE A 332 -11.67 4.11 -8.76
N GLU A 333 -11.81 5.42 -8.95
CA GLU A 333 -11.88 5.99 -10.29
C GLU A 333 -10.46 6.10 -10.88
N TYR A 334 -10.26 5.49 -12.04
CA TYR A 334 -9.07 5.59 -12.87
C TYR A 334 -9.44 5.19 -14.30
N GLU A 335 -8.65 5.59 -15.28
CA GLU A 335 -8.72 5.13 -16.67
C GLU A 335 -7.54 4.23 -17.03
N TYR A 336 -6.38 4.43 -16.40
CA TYR A 336 -5.16 3.67 -16.70
C TYR A 336 -4.55 3.05 -15.46
N PHE A 337 -4.38 1.73 -15.49
CA PHE A 337 -3.59 0.97 -14.52
C PHE A 337 -2.16 0.88 -15.03
N ILE A 338 -1.17 1.25 -14.21
CA ILE A 338 0.26 1.19 -14.59
C ILE A 338 1.06 0.46 -13.53
N ASN A 339 1.81 -0.56 -13.93
CA ASN A 339 2.66 -1.31 -13.01
C ASN A 339 4.07 -0.72 -12.91
N ILE A 340 4.61 -0.61 -11.70
CA ILE A 340 5.96 -0.10 -11.43
C ILE A 340 6.69 -1.00 -10.42
N ASP A 341 7.94 -1.36 -10.72
CA ASP A 341 8.79 -2.15 -9.83
C ASP A 341 9.54 -1.26 -8.81
N SER A 342 9.91 -1.84 -7.67
CA SER A 342 10.60 -1.11 -6.58
C SER A 342 11.98 -0.51 -6.90
N ASP A 343 12.59 -0.87 -8.04
CA ASP A 343 13.82 -0.27 -8.60
C ASP A 343 13.58 0.64 -9.81
N ALA A 344 12.34 1.05 -10.08
CA ALA A 344 12.03 2.10 -11.03
C ALA A 344 11.86 3.46 -10.32
N LEU A 345 12.33 4.54 -10.95
CA LEU A 345 12.19 5.90 -10.42
C LEU A 345 11.90 6.88 -11.56
N PHE A 346 11.04 7.86 -11.28
CA PHE A 346 10.83 9.00 -12.15
C PHE A 346 11.99 10.00 -12.03
N VAL A 347 12.33 10.66 -13.15
CA VAL A 347 13.47 11.58 -13.25
C VAL A 347 13.16 12.87 -14.00
N LYS A 348 11.97 12.97 -14.63
CA LYS A 348 11.45 14.16 -15.30
C LYS A 348 9.92 14.23 -15.13
N ASN A 349 9.38 15.45 -15.10
CA ASN A 349 7.93 15.69 -15.14
C ASN A 349 7.38 15.37 -16.55
N GLY A 350 6.06 15.21 -16.67
CA GLY A 350 5.39 15.03 -17.96
C GLY A 350 4.90 13.62 -18.26
N TYR A 351 5.05 12.68 -17.31
CA TYR A 351 4.66 11.29 -17.54
C TYR A 351 3.14 11.13 -17.65
N GLU A 352 2.37 11.87 -16.86
CA GLU A 352 0.91 11.79 -16.83
C GLU A 352 0.31 12.25 -18.16
N GLU A 353 0.76 13.40 -18.67
CA GLU A 353 0.34 13.95 -19.97
C GLU A 353 0.80 13.05 -21.13
N PHE A 354 1.98 12.46 -21.00
CA PHE A 354 2.48 11.47 -21.95
C PHE A 354 1.53 10.26 -22.02
N ILE A 355 1.13 9.70 -20.88
CA ILE A 355 0.19 8.56 -20.84
C ILE A 355 -1.15 8.94 -21.44
N GLN A 356 -1.73 10.07 -21.05
CA GLN A 356 -3.02 10.53 -21.59
C GLN A 356 -2.96 10.71 -23.11
N THR A 357 -1.88 11.33 -23.61
CA THR A 357 -1.68 11.54 -25.05
C THR A 357 -1.53 10.22 -25.79
N GLN A 358 -0.70 9.31 -25.26
CA GLN A 358 -0.45 8.03 -25.91
C GLN A 358 -1.62 7.07 -25.80
N MET A 359 -2.41 7.07 -24.75
CA MET A 359 -3.51 6.10 -24.59
C MET A 359 -4.82 6.54 -25.25
N ASN A 360 -4.86 7.69 -25.92
CA ASN A 360 -6.05 8.14 -26.65
C ASN A 360 -6.46 7.22 -27.82
N ASP A 361 -5.51 6.48 -28.40
CA ASP A 361 -5.74 5.59 -29.55
C ASP A 361 -5.40 4.12 -29.28
N ALA A 362 -5.13 3.77 -28.01
CA ALA A 362 -4.72 2.44 -27.58
C ALA A 362 -5.35 2.04 -26.25
N ASP A 363 -5.49 0.74 -26.03
CA ASP A 363 -6.03 0.16 -24.81
C ASP A 363 -4.95 -0.44 -23.92
N TYR A 364 -3.81 -0.77 -24.53
CA TYR A 364 -2.67 -1.35 -23.85
C TYR A 364 -1.37 -0.81 -24.48
N MET A 365 -0.44 -0.35 -23.65
CA MET A 365 0.86 0.11 -24.09
C MET A 365 1.98 -0.43 -23.19
N ALA A 366 3.07 -0.90 -23.79
CA ALA A 366 4.21 -1.41 -23.02
C ALA A 366 5.53 -1.20 -23.76
N ILE A 367 6.64 -1.25 -23.00
CA ILE A 367 7.99 -1.14 -23.53
C ILE A 367 8.34 -2.41 -24.32
N LYS A 368 9.00 -2.25 -25.47
CA LYS A 368 9.47 -3.36 -26.33
C LYS A 368 8.36 -4.33 -26.76
N LEU A 369 7.16 -3.82 -27.04
CA LEU A 369 6.11 -4.63 -27.65
C LEU A 369 6.57 -5.13 -29.02
N ARG A 370 6.70 -6.46 -29.15
CA ARG A 370 7.21 -7.09 -30.37
C ARG A 370 6.71 -8.53 -30.51
N ILE A 371 6.91 -9.10 -31.69
CA ILE A 371 6.94 -10.55 -31.85
C ILE A 371 8.31 -11.02 -31.37
N PRO A 372 8.40 -11.82 -30.31
CA PRO A 372 9.68 -12.20 -29.73
C PRO A 372 10.45 -13.17 -30.62
N GLU A 373 11.77 -13.13 -30.50
CA GLU A 373 12.70 -14.04 -31.14
C GLU A 373 12.50 -15.49 -30.63
N GLU A 374 12.78 -16.50 -31.46
CA GLU A 374 12.54 -17.90 -31.09
C GLU A 374 13.32 -18.37 -29.84
N ASP A 375 14.46 -17.74 -29.60
CA ASP A 375 15.38 -18.06 -28.51
C ASP A 375 15.17 -17.22 -27.25
N TRP A 376 14.21 -16.28 -27.26
CA TRP A 376 13.88 -15.43 -26.12
C TRP A 376 13.58 -16.28 -24.88
N TYR A 377 14.26 -15.96 -23.77
CA TYR A 377 14.24 -16.75 -22.55
C TYR A 377 12.81 -16.97 -22.01
N ILE A 378 12.01 -15.91 -21.94
CA ILE A 378 10.62 -15.99 -21.47
C ILE A 378 9.76 -16.84 -22.43
N GLY A 379 9.98 -16.71 -23.73
CA GLY A 379 9.35 -17.57 -24.73
C GLY A 379 9.67 -19.05 -24.55
N LYS A 380 10.90 -19.39 -24.12
CA LYS A 380 11.29 -20.77 -23.74
C LYS A 380 10.63 -21.21 -22.43
N GLU A 381 10.52 -20.34 -21.44
CA GLU A 381 9.85 -20.62 -20.17
C GLU A 381 8.35 -20.91 -20.34
N LEU A 382 7.67 -20.18 -21.23
CA LEU A 382 6.26 -20.43 -21.57
C LEU A 382 6.01 -21.79 -22.24
N LYS A 383 7.00 -22.34 -22.94
CA LYS A 383 6.88 -23.68 -23.56
C LYS A 383 6.69 -24.78 -22.50
N LYS A 384 7.16 -24.58 -21.26
CA LYS A 384 6.97 -25.52 -20.14
C LYS A 384 5.49 -25.73 -19.82
N ASP A 385 4.68 -24.67 -19.92
CA ASP A 385 3.24 -24.66 -19.64
C ASP A 385 2.40 -24.46 -20.92
N ARG A 386 2.88 -24.89 -22.09
CA ARG A 386 2.25 -24.58 -23.38
C ARG A 386 0.75 -24.91 -23.44
N ASN A 387 0.34 -26.05 -22.88
CA ASN A 387 -1.06 -26.47 -22.89
C ASN A 387 -1.95 -25.55 -22.06
N ARG A 388 -1.43 -25.04 -20.93
CA ARG A 388 -2.12 -24.07 -20.08
C ARG A 388 -2.35 -22.78 -20.84
N TRP A 389 -1.30 -22.18 -21.38
CA TRP A 389 -1.41 -20.90 -22.10
C TRP A 389 -2.28 -21.00 -23.36
N LYS A 390 -2.14 -22.09 -24.13
CA LYS A 390 -2.99 -22.37 -25.30
C LYS A 390 -4.47 -22.51 -24.95
N SER A 391 -4.80 -22.92 -23.72
CA SER A 391 -6.19 -23.01 -23.27
C SER A 391 -6.80 -21.65 -22.89
N ILE A 392 -5.97 -20.60 -22.78
CA ILE A 392 -6.36 -19.27 -22.31
C ILE A 392 -6.47 -18.29 -23.49
N PHE A 393 -5.43 -18.20 -24.31
CA PHE A 393 -5.41 -17.36 -25.51
C PHE A 393 -4.84 -18.15 -26.69
N ASN A 394 -5.42 -17.94 -27.88
CA ASN A 394 -5.10 -18.69 -29.10
C ASN A 394 -4.58 -17.74 -30.20
N LEU A 395 -3.71 -16.81 -29.82
CA LEU A 395 -3.06 -15.87 -30.73
C LEU A 395 -1.92 -16.51 -31.53
N LYS A 396 -1.79 -16.06 -32.78
CA LYS A 396 -0.61 -16.27 -33.62
C LYS A 396 -0.35 -15.00 -34.45
N PRO A 397 0.82 -14.36 -34.32
CA PRO A 397 1.93 -14.66 -33.40
C PRO A 397 1.61 -14.27 -31.94
N TYR A 398 2.45 -14.71 -30.99
CA TYR A 398 2.44 -14.19 -29.61
C TYR A 398 3.19 -12.86 -29.53
N TYR A 399 2.75 -11.98 -28.65
CA TYR A 399 3.45 -10.75 -28.32
C TYR A 399 4.32 -10.91 -27.07
N GLY A 400 5.44 -10.21 -27.01
CA GLY A 400 6.26 -10.04 -25.82
C GLY A 400 6.47 -8.56 -25.52
N VAL A 401 6.55 -8.22 -24.25
CA VAL A 401 6.80 -6.86 -23.74
C VAL A 401 7.87 -6.90 -22.65
N PHE A 402 8.28 -5.74 -22.14
CA PHE A 402 9.03 -5.65 -20.89
C PHE A 402 8.09 -5.45 -19.70
N ASN A 403 8.42 -6.04 -18.53
CA ASN A 403 7.51 -6.05 -17.39
C ASN A 403 7.16 -4.64 -16.87
N VAL A 404 8.14 -3.74 -16.72
CA VAL A 404 7.94 -2.44 -16.05
C VAL A 404 7.26 -1.43 -16.98
N GLY A 405 6.24 -0.73 -16.47
CA GLY A 405 5.58 0.37 -17.18
C GLY A 405 4.55 -0.09 -18.20
N GLN A 406 3.92 -1.25 -18.02
CA GLN A 406 2.74 -1.64 -18.80
C GLN A 406 1.57 -0.76 -18.39
N VAL A 407 0.88 -0.22 -19.39
CA VAL A 407 -0.25 0.71 -19.25
C VAL A 407 -1.48 -0.02 -19.76
N ILE A 408 -2.48 -0.20 -18.90
CA ILE A 408 -3.66 -1.03 -19.16
C ILE A 408 -4.90 -0.18 -18.95
N SER A 409 -5.71 -0.01 -19.99
CA SER A 409 -6.95 0.77 -19.90
C SER A 409 -8.00 0.07 -19.02
N LYS A 410 -8.88 0.85 -18.38
CA LYS A 410 -9.98 0.32 -17.57
C LYS A 410 -10.89 -0.64 -18.35
N PRO A 411 -11.22 -0.43 -19.64
CA PRO A 411 -11.89 -1.44 -20.45
C PRO A 411 -11.19 -2.80 -20.49
N VAL A 412 -9.86 -2.83 -20.64
CA VAL A 412 -9.08 -4.07 -20.58
C VAL A 412 -9.17 -4.69 -19.19
N VAL A 413 -9.01 -3.90 -18.13
CA VAL A 413 -9.15 -4.37 -16.75
C VAL A 413 -10.52 -5.01 -16.51
N LYS A 414 -11.61 -4.36 -16.92
CA LYS A 414 -12.98 -4.89 -16.81
C LYS A 414 -13.15 -6.20 -17.57
N ALA A 415 -12.58 -6.31 -18.77
CA ALA A 415 -12.65 -7.53 -19.56
C ALA A 415 -11.87 -8.68 -18.92
N LEU A 416 -10.70 -8.42 -18.32
CA LEU A 416 -9.93 -9.40 -17.57
C LEU A 416 -10.68 -9.90 -16.32
N LEU A 417 -11.38 -8.99 -15.64
CA LEU A 417 -12.06 -9.24 -14.36
C LEU A 417 -13.50 -9.79 -14.50
N ASP A 418 -13.99 -10.05 -15.71
CA ASP A 418 -15.23 -10.79 -15.93
C ASP A 418 -15.27 -12.05 -15.03
N PRO A 419 -16.35 -12.32 -14.27
CA PRO A 419 -16.33 -13.31 -13.20
C PRO A 419 -15.84 -14.71 -13.60
N VAL A 420 -16.26 -15.20 -14.77
CA VAL A 420 -15.88 -16.53 -15.26
C VAL A 420 -14.44 -16.52 -15.76
N ARG A 421 -14.07 -15.49 -16.53
CA ARG A 421 -12.72 -15.34 -17.06
C ARG A 421 -11.70 -15.14 -15.95
N LYS A 422 -11.95 -14.20 -15.03
CA LYS A 422 -11.11 -13.88 -13.88
C LYS A 422 -10.71 -15.12 -13.11
N GLN A 423 -11.67 -15.98 -12.76
CA GLN A 423 -11.38 -17.20 -12.00
C GLN A 423 -10.46 -18.14 -12.78
N LYS A 424 -10.73 -18.35 -14.08
CA LYS A 424 -9.88 -19.17 -14.95
C LYS A 424 -8.46 -18.60 -15.08
N LEU A 425 -8.34 -17.28 -15.25
CA LEU A 425 -7.06 -16.58 -15.36
C LEU A 425 -6.26 -16.66 -14.06
N LYS A 426 -6.87 -16.38 -12.90
CA LYS A 426 -6.22 -16.47 -11.58
C LYS A 426 -5.69 -17.88 -11.32
N ASN A 427 -6.50 -18.91 -11.56
CA ASN A 427 -6.06 -20.30 -11.39
C ASN A 427 -4.85 -20.62 -12.27
N ALA A 428 -4.86 -20.17 -13.53
CA ALA A 428 -3.73 -20.40 -14.43
C ALA A 428 -2.45 -19.68 -13.97
N LEU A 429 -2.56 -18.46 -13.45
CA LEU A 429 -1.42 -17.70 -12.92
C LEU A 429 -0.88 -18.31 -11.62
N ILE A 430 -1.74 -18.82 -10.75
CA ILE A 430 -1.33 -19.46 -9.49
C ILE A 430 -0.63 -20.81 -9.75
N GLU A 431 -1.11 -21.56 -10.74
CA GLU A 431 -0.60 -22.90 -11.06
C GLU A 431 0.57 -22.90 -12.06
N THR A 432 0.98 -21.74 -12.58
CA THR A 432 2.04 -21.71 -13.58
C THR A 432 3.41 -22.01 -13.00
N THR A 433 4.20 -22.78 -13.74
CA THR A 433 5.63 -23.00 -13.49
C THR A 433 6.52 -22.16 -14.41
N SER A 434 5.93 -21.44 -15.37
CA SER A 434 6.64 -20.54 -16.30
C SER A 434 7.11 -19.26 -15.60
N PHE A 435 8.41 -19.00 -15.69
CA PHE A 435 9.03 -17.77 -15.18
C PHE A 435 8.76 -16.58 -16.11
N GLY A 436 8.50 -15.40 -15.53
CA GLY A 436 8.38 -14.11 -16.23
C GLY A 436 7.15 -14.00 -17.12
N THR A 437 6.05 -14.61 -16.70
CA THR A 437 4.80 -14.62 -17.46
C THR A 437 4.14 -13.24 -17.58
N ASP A 438 4.54 -12.28 -16.76
CA ASP A 438 4.16 -10.87 -16.81
C ASP A 438 4.61 -10.16 -18.10
N GLU A 439 5.67 -10.63 -18.75
CA GLU A 439 6.13 -10.12 -20.04
C GLU A 439 5.30 -10.61 -21.25
N VAL A 440 4.31 -11.48 -21.03
CA VAL A 440 3.51 -12.09 -22.10
C VAL A 440 2.01 -12.11 -21.80
N PHE A 441 1.62 -12.44 -20.58
CA PHE A 441 0.23 -12.74 -20.24
C PHE A 441 -0.72 -11.57 -20.54
N TYR A 442 -0.45 -10.37 -20.01
CA TYR A 442 -1.37 -9.24 -20.13
C TYR A 442 -1.49 -8.69 -21.55
N VAL A 443 -0.36 -8.54 -22.28
CA VAL A 443 -0.38 -8.08 -23.67
C VAL A 443 -1.14 -9.03 -24.59
N ASN A 444 -0.96 -10.35 -24.42
CA ASN A 444 -1.66 -11.34 -25.24
C ASN A 444 -3.14 -11.45 -24.85
N MET A 445 -3.49 -11.30 -23.57
CA MET A 445 -4.89 -11.23 -23.18
C MET A 445 -5.60 -9.99 -23.75
N ALA A 446 -4.94 -8.83 -23.75
CA ALA A 446 -5.50 -7.63 -24.37
C ALA A 446 -5.74 -7.85 -25.87
N ALA A 447 -4.76 -8.38 -26.59
CA ALA A 447 -4.89 -8.68 -28.02
C ALA A 447 -5.95 -9.76 -28.33
N GLU A 448 -6.01 -10.84 -27.54
CA GLU A 448 -7.02 -11.92 -27.68
C GLU A 448 -8.44 -11.38 -27.49
N LEU A 449 -8.62 -10.42 -26.58
CA LEU A 449 -9.90 -9.77 -26.31
C LEU A 449 -10.23 -8.65 -27.32
N GLY A 450 -9.40 -8.45 -28.35
CA GLY A 450 -9.64 -7.50 -29.44
C GLY A 450 -9.26 -6.04 -29.13
N PHE A 451 -8.51 -5.80 -28.06
CA PHE A 451 -8.07 -4.46 -27.68
C PHE A 451 -6.84 -4.01 -28.47
N LYS A 452 -6.68 -2.69 -28.65
CA LYS A 452 -5.56 -2.11 -29.38
C LYS A 452 -4.29 -2.09 -28.50
N VAL A 453 -3.29 -2.87 -28.89
CA VAL A 453 -1.98 -2.93 -28.23
C VAL A 453 -0.95 -2.11 -29.01
N LYS A 454 -0.07 -1.37 -28.31
CA LYS A 454 1.07 -0.68 -28.96
C LYS A 454 2.34 -0.65 -28.11
N SER A 455 3.47 -0.36 -28.76
CA SER A 455 4.73 -0.06 -28.06
C SER A 455 4.77 1.40 -27.60
N TYR A 456 5.58 1.70 -26.60
CA TYR A 456 5.99 3.08 -26.34
C TYR A 456 6.62 3.70 -27.59
N PRO A 457 6.34 4.97 -27.91
CA PRO A 457 6.76 5.57 -29.17
C PRO A 457 8.23 5.99 -29.21
N ASN A 458 8.86 6.25 -28.05
CA ASN A 458 10.20 6.83 -27.98
C ASN A 458 11.28 5.77 -27.70
N LYS A 459 12.32 5.75 -28.54
CA LYS A 459 13.50 4.88 -28.35
C LYS A 459 14.24 5.15 -27.04
N MET A 460 14.18 6.39 -26.52
CA MET A 460 14.76 6.71 -25.22
C MET A 460 14.09 5.92 -24.09
N ASP A 461 12.78 5.67 -24.16
CA ASP A 461 12.08 4.90 -23.13
C ASP A 461 12.59 3.45 -23.09
N GLU A 462 12.87 2.83 -24.24
CA GLU A 462 13.47 1.48 -24.27
C GLU A 462 14.90 1.45 -23.72
N ARG A 463 15.65 2.55 -23.85
CA ARG A 463 16.96 2.70 -23.21
C ARG A 463 16.77 2.88 -21.71
N MET A 464 15.82 3.71 -21.29
CA MET A 464 15.64 4.12 -19.92
C MET A 464 14.96 3.06 -19.05
N ILE A 465 14.11 2.23 -19.63
CA ILE A 465 13.32 1.18 -18.98
C ILE A 465 13.76 -0.17 -19.54
N ARG A 466 14.67 -0.84 -18.84
CA ARG A 466 15.34 -2.07 -19.30
C ARG A 466 15.65 -3.05 -18.16
N TYR A 467 15.91 -4.32 -18.47
CA TYR A 467 16.30 -5.28 -17.43
C TYR A 467 17.67 -4.98 -16.82
N ARG A 468 18.73 -4.83 -17.62
CA ARG A 468 20.11 -4.57 -17.21
C ARG A 468 20.90 -3.94 -18.38
N PRO A 469 22.08 -3.34 -18.15
CA PRO A 469 22.76 -3.09 -16.87
C PRO A 469 22.07 -2.01 -16.02
N TYR A 470 22.41 -1.94 -14.73
CA TYR A 470 22.06 -0.79 -13.88
C TYR A 470 22.73 0.49 -14.37
N PHE A 471 22.06 1.63 -14.15
CA PHE A 471 22.62 2.92 -14.51
C PHE A 471 23.90 3.25 -13.76
N THR A 472 24.88 3.76 -14.49
CA THR A 472 25.96 4.55 -13.90
C THR A 472 25.52 6.02 -13.81
N VAL A 473 26.19 6.82 -12.96
CA VAL A 473 25.94 8.27 -12.88
C VAL A 473 26.20 8.94 -14.23
N GLN A 474 27.27 8.54 -14.92
CA GLN A 474 27.62 9.09 -16.23
C GLN A 474 26.55 8.80 -17.29
N GLU A 475 26.04 7.56 -17.31
CA GLU A 475 24.95 7.18 -18.22
C GLU A 475 23.67 7.95 -17.89
N MET A 476 23.29 8.04 -16.61
CA MET A 476 22.11 8.79 -16.19
C MET A 476 22.19 10.26 -16.62
N ILE A 477 23.31 10.93 -16.37
CA ILE A 477 23.55 12.32 -16.80
C ILE A 477 23.47 12.43 -18.33
N SER A 478 24.08 11.50 -19.06
CA SER A 478 24.03 11.46 -20.53
C SER A 478 22.60 11.36 -21.03
N CYS A 479 21.75 10.52 -20.42
CA CYS A 479 20.34 10.43 -20.76
C CYS A 479 19.55 11.70 -20.38
N LEU A 480 19.78 12.25 -19.19
CA LEU A 480 19.07 13.45 -18.72
C LEU A 480 19.36 14.69 -19.57
N ASN A 481 20.59 14.81 -20.08
CA ASN A 481 21.04 15.90 -20.96
C ASN A 481 20.54 15.80 -22.41
N LYS A 482 19.91 14.70 -22.81
CA LYS A 482 19.34 14.57 -24.16
C LYS A 482 17.98 15.27 -24.24
N GLU A 483 17.66 15.76 -25.44
CA GLU A 483 16.38 16.42 -25.75
C GLU A 483 15.20 15.45 -25.74
N GLU A 484 15.43 14.17 -26.07
CA GLU A 484 14.40 13.13 -26.00
C GLU A 484 13.91 12.95 -24.55
N ASN A 485 12.62 13.16 -24.34
CA ASN A 485 12.01 13.05 -23.02
C ASN A 485 11.64 11.61 -22.70
N SER A 486 12.22 11.10 -21.62
CA SER A 486 11.78 9.89 -20.92
C SER A 486 11.70 10.22 -19.44
N CYS A 487 10.55 9.92 -18.82
CA CYS A 487 10.25 10.34 -17.46
C CYS A 487 10.59 9.27 -16.42
N LEU A 488 10.56 7.99 -16.81
CA LEU A 488 10.74 6.85 -15.93
C LEU A 488 12.06 6.13 -16.26
N CYS A 489 12.81 5.72 -15.24
CA CYS A 489 14.03 4.94 -15.42
C CYS A 489 13.97 3.64 -14.61
N HIS A 490 14.46 2.56 -15.22
CA HIS A 490 14.62 1.25 -14.59
C HIS A 490 15.80 0.52 -15.28
N PRO A 491 16.78 -0.02 -14.54
CA PRO A 491 16.75 -0.25 -13.09
C PRO A 491 17.69 0.67 -12.31
N VAL A 492 17.27 1.11 -11.12
CA VAL A 492 18.08 1.85 -10.15
C VAL A 492 18.33 0.99 -8.91
N ILE A 493 19.60 0.67 -8.65
CA ILE A 493 20.04 -0.21 -7.54
C ILE A 493 19.35 0.20 -6.23
N ARG A 494 18.71 -0.77 -5.56
CA ARG A 494 18.06 -0.62 -4.25
C ARG A 494 19.07 -0.56 -3.10
N ASP A 495 19.80 0.55 -3.05
CA ASP A 495 20.74 0.89 -1.99
C ASP A 495 20.70 2.41 -1.78
N GLN A 496 20.43 2.86 -0.55
CA GLN A 496 20.38 4.29 -0.20
C GLN A 496 21.72 5.00 -0.47
N ALA A 497 22.84 4.27 -0.43
CA ALA A 497 24.16 4.82 -0.74
C ALA A 497 24.40 4.95 -2.26
N ASN A 498 23.54 4.39 -3.10
CA ASN A 498 23.74 4.35 -4.55
C ASN A 498 23.86 5.77 -5.14
N PRO A 499 24.92 6.06 -5.91
CA PRO A 499 25.13 7.40 -6.48
C PRO A 499 24.01 7.88 -7.42
N VAL A 500 23.35 7.00 -8.18
CA VAL A 500 22.23 7.40 -9.06
C VAL A 500 21.00 7.77 -8.24
N ARG A 501 20.71 7.05 -7.15
CA ARG A 501 19.64 7.45 -6.22
C ARG A 501 19.92 8.79 -5.57
N LYS A 502 21.18 9.04 -5.17
CA LYS A 502 21.59 10.35 -4.61
C LYS A 502 21.46 11.47 -5.64
N LEU A 503 21.74 11.19 -6.92
CA LEU A 503 21.52 12.16 -8.00
C LEU A 503 20.05 12.55 -8.09
N ILE A 504 19.16 11.56 -8.15
CA ILE A 504 17.71 11.76 -8.26
C ILE A 504 17.19 12.54 -7.04
N LEU A 505 17.58 12.17 -5.81
CA LEU A 505 17.26 12.95 -4.60
C LEU A 505 17.76 14.41 -4.66
N GLY A 506 18.97 14.62 -5.20
CA GLY A 506 19.56 15.93 -5.36
C GLY A 506 18.79 16.81 -6.37
N MET A 507 18.24 16.21 -7.42
CA MET A 507 17.35 16.89 -8.37
C MET A 507 16.02 17.33 -7.72
N GLU A 508 15.61 16.63 -6.67
CA GLU A 508 14.38 16.83 -5.90
C GLU A 508 14.65 17.55 -4.55
N HIS A 509 15.76 18.27 -4.43
CA HIS A 509 16.27 18.80 -3.15
C HIS A 509 15.22 19.55 -2.32
N GLU A 510 14.48 20.48 -2.93
CA GLU A 510 13.47 21.27 -2.23
C GLU A 510 12.33 20.41 -1.69
N HIS A 511 11.91 19.38 -2.44
CA HIS A 511 10.86 18.46 -2.03
C HIS A 511 11.28 17.66 -0.78
N HIS A 512 12.47 17.06 -0.82
CA HIS A 512 12.98 16.22 0.28
C HIS A 512 13.35 17.00 1.54
N THR A 513 13.70 18.28 1.36
CA THR A 513 14.13 19.14 2.47
C THR A 513 12.98 19.93 3.09
N LYS A 514 11.81 19.99 2.43
CA LYS A 514 10.62 20.73 2.88
C LYS A 514 10.21 20.38 4.31
N GLN A 515 10.26 19.10 4.69
CA GLN A 515 9.90 18.66 6.05
C GLN A 515 10.80 19.25 7.14
N TYR A 516 12.06 19.57 6.82
CA TYR A 516 13.02 20.19 7.74
C TYR A 516 12.87 21.70 7.83
N LYS A 517 11.91 22.28 7.10
CA LYS A 517 11.54 23.70 7.16
C LYS A 517 10.32 23.94 8.06
N SER A 518 10.37 23.45 9.31
CA SER A 518 9.29 23.60 10.30
C SER A 518 9.79 24.13 11.63
N LYS A 519 8.89 24.77 12.41
CA LYS A 519 9.16 25.32 13.76
C LYS A 519 9.66 24.30 14.79
N GLU A 520 9.60 23.01 14.46
CA GLU A 520 10.10 21.93 15.31
C GLU A 520 11.63 21.82 15.31
N TYR A 521 12.29 22.39 14.29
CA TYR A 521 13.73 22.29 14.13
C TYR A 521 14.48 23.54 14.62
N PRO A 522 15.67 23.39 15.22
CA PRO A 522 16.39 24.49 15.87
C PRO A 522 16.99 25.52 14.89
N TRP A 523 16.92 25.27 13.59
CA TRP A 523 17.39 26.15 12.53
C TRP A 523 16.26 26.83 11.75
N TYR A 524 15.01 26.67 12.20
CA TYR A 524 13.88 27.27 11.53
C TYR A 524 13.97 28.80 11.53
N GLU A 525 13.67 29.40 10.38
CA GLU A 525 13.52 30.84 10.18
C GLU A 525 12.17 31.08 9.51
N ASP A 526 11.47 32.17 9.86
CA ASP A 526 10.12 32.43 9.35
C ASP A 526 10.13 32.67 7.83
N ASP A 527 11.19 33.28 7.27
CA ASP A 527 11.38 33.38 5.83
C ASP A 527 12.13 32.16 5.28
N SER A 528 11.43 31.36 4.46
CA SER A 528 11.99 30.16 3.84
C SER A 528 13.12 30.42 2.82
N ASN A 529 13.30 31.68 2.39
CA ASN A 529 14.39 32.12 1.53
C ASN A 529 15.67 32.42 2.33
N ASP A 530 15.54 32.77 3.61
CA ASP A 530 16.68 33.15 4.45
C ASP A 530 17.57 31.95 4.76
N TYR A 531 17.05 30.71 4.65
CA TYR A 531 17.82 29.49 4.91
C TYR A 531 17.57 28.34 3.93
N SER A 532 18.57 27.46 3.83
CA SER A 532 18.50 26.19 3.09
C SER A 532 19.11 25.06 3.91
N VAL A 533 18.56 23.86 3.79
CA VAL A 533 18.95 22.67 4.55
C VAL A 533 19.47 21.64 3.55
N SER A 534 20.64 21.06 3.80
CA SER A 534 21.15 19.96 2.96
C SER A 534 20.29 18.71 3.10
N LEU A 535 20.37 17.80 2.14
CA LEU A 535 19.91 16.42 2.37
C LEU A 535 20.65 15.83 3.58
N PRO A 536 19.94 15.25 4.56
CA PRO A 536 20.56 14.65 5.73
C PRO A 536 21.27 13.37 5.34
N ILE A 537 22.36 13.06 6.05
CA ILE A 537 23.05 11.78 5.96
C ILE A 537 23.00 11.07 7.31
N LYS A 538 23.06 9.74 7.26
CA LYS A 538 23.39 8.93 8.44
C LYS A 538 24.89 8.65 8.41
N SER A 539 25.63 9.21 9.36
CA SER A 539 27.08 9.05 9.39
C SER A 539 27.51 7.69 9.94
N ILE A 540 28.77 7.31 9.73
CA ILE A 540 29.36 6.11 10.36
C ILE A 540 29.34 6.16 11.90
N PHE A 541 29.18 7.36 12.48
CA PHE A 541 29.06 7.56 13.91
C PHE A 541 27.65 7.24 14.44
N GLY A 542 26.70 6.89 13.55
CA GLY A 542 25.33 6.53 13.90
C GLY A 542 24.38 7.73 14.07
N ASN A 543 24.87 8.95 13.87
CA ASN A 543 24.06 10.17 13.96
C ASN A 543 23.38 10.48 12.64
N SER A 544 22.23 11.17 12.71
CA SER A 544 21.72 11.96 11.60
C SER A 544 22.46 13.30 11.57
N GLU A 545 22.95 13.70 10.41
CA GLU A 545 23.84 14.84 10.24
C GLU A 545 23.37 15.67 9.04
N LEU A 546 23.37 17.00 9.15
CA LEU A 546 23.05 17.90 8.03
C LEU A 546 23.73 19.26 8.18
N VAL A 547 23.72 20.02 7.09
CA VAL A 547 24.23 21.40 7.05
C VAL A 547 23.10 22.35 6.70
N VAL A 548 23.05 23.46 7.43
CA VAL A 548 22.10 24.55 7.17
C VAL A 548 22.86 25.79 6.73
N ARG A 549 22.46 26.35 5.59
CA ARG A 549 22.75 27.74 5.24
C ARG A 549 21.72 28.62 5.93
N SER A 550 22.15 29.55 6.77
CA SER A 550 21.32 30.61 7.40
C SER A 550 21.91 31.96 7.01
N GLY A 551 21.16 32.77 6.27
CA GLY A 551 21.69 33.91 5.53
C GLY A 551 22.90 33.48 4.68
N SER A 552 24.05 34.13 4.85
CA SER A 552 25.28 33.76 4.14
C SER A 552 26.19 32.77 4.88
N SER A 553 25.73 32.16 5.97
CA SER A 553 26.54 31.32 6.87
C SER A 553 26.17 29.84 6.81
N LEU A 554 27.16 28.94 6.86
CA LEU A 554 26.93 27.50 6.99
C LEU A 554 27.15 27.03 8.43
N ALA A 555 26.20 26.25 8.94
CA ALA A 555 26.28 25.61 10.24
C ALA A 555 25.97 24.12 10.16
N HIS A 556 26.71 23.33 10.92
CA HIS A 556 26.54 21.89 10.98
C HIS A 556 25.68 21.48 12.19
N TYR A 557 24.67 20.64 11.94
CA TYR A 557 23.75 20.12 12.94
C TYR A 557 23.76 18.59 12.94
N TYR A 558 23.61 18.02 14.13
CA TYR A 558 23.60 16.58 14.33
C TYR A 558 22.55 16.14 15.33
N GLN A 559 22.06 14.92 15.18
CA GLN A 559 21.11 14.28 16.08
C GLN A 559 21.58 12.85 16.36
N LYS A 560 21.81 12.57 17.65
CA LYS A 560 22.03 11.20 18.12
C LYS A 560 20.74 10.39 18.00
N PRO A 561 20.78 9.05 17.84
CA PRO A 561 19.57 8.23 17.79
C PRO A 561 18.60 8.53 18.95
N GLY A 562 17.37 8.94 18.63
CA GLY A 562 16.33 9.31 19.62
C GLY A 562 16.58 10.62 20.39
N GLY A 563 17.64 11.38 20.05
CA GLY A 563 17.99 12.64 20.69
C GLY A 563 17.37 13.86 20.03
N LYS A 564 17.70 15.05 20.53
CA LYS A 564 17.37 16.34 19.88
C LYS A 564 18.48 16.74 18.90
N TRP A 565 18.13 17.58 17.93
CA TRP A 565 19.10 18.22 17.04
C TRP A 565 19.99 19.22 17.80
N ILE A 566 21.30 19.17 17.56
CA ILE A 566 22.32 19.98 18.23
C ILE A 566 23.13 20.72 17.16
N LYS A 567 23.26 22.04 17.32
CA LYS A 567 24.18 22.86 16.52
C LYS A 567 25.61 22.63 16.99
N SER A 568 26.48 22.12 16.13
CA SER A 568 27.90 21.96 16.46
C SER A 568 28.69 23.27 16.34
N GLY A 569 28.33 24.11 15.36
CA GLY A 569 28.99 25.40 15.11
C GLY A 569 28.72 25.92 13.71
N THR A 570 28.90 27.23 13.54
CA THR A 570 28.97 27.88 12.23
C THR A 570 30.43 27.82 11.76
N PHE A 571 30.67 27.32 10.54
CA PHE A 571 32.03 27.06 10.04
C PHE A 571 32.39 27.82 8.76
N ALA A 572 31.41 28.42 8.08
CA ALA A 572 31.67 29.22 6.88
C ALA A 572 30.71 30.42 6.78
N LYS A 573 31.13 31.43 6.00
CA LYS A 573 30.36 32.62 5.62
C LYS A 573 30.58 32.92 4.13
N GLY A 574 29.74 33.79 3.54
CA GLY A 574 29.87 34.21 2.15
C GLY A 574 29.28 33.22 1.14
N VAL A 575 28.31 32.41 1.56
CA VAL A 575 27.67 31.39 0.70
C VAL A 575 26.24 31.75 0.29
N THR A 576 25.75 31.09 -0.75
CA THR A 576 24.37 31.17 -1.26
C THR A 576 23.94 29.82 -1.85
N GLY A 577 22.65 29.63 -2.13
CA GLY A 577 22.12 28.38 -2.70
C GLY A 577 22.02 27.22 -1.70
N ASN A 578 21.96 26.00 -2.24
CA ASN A 578 21.79 24.77 -1.47
C ASN A 578 23.15 24.15 -1.08
N PRO A 579 23.39 23.86 0.21
CA PRO A 579 24.59 23.13 0.61
C PRO A 579 24.47 21.64 0.28
N VAL A 580 25.45 21.09 -0.43
CA VAL A 580 25.58 19.64 -0.62
C VAL A 580 26.52 19.08 0.45
N PHE A 581 26.01 18.13 1.22
CA PHE A 581 26.71 17.52 2.35
C PHE A 581 26.96 16.04 2.13
N PHE A 582 28.16 15.56 2.48
CA PHE A 582 28.50 14.15 2.38
C PHE A 582 29.56 13.73 3.39
N GLU A 583 29.63 12.43 3.65
CA GLU A 583 30.70 11.80 4.42
C GLU A 583 31.59 10.98 3.49
N ASN A 584 32.92 11.08 3.67
CA ASN A 584 33.88 10.27 2.94
C ASN A 584 34.19 8.94 3.66
N LYS A 585 34.91 8.03 2.99
CA LYS A 585 35.24 6.70 3.55
C LYS A 585 36.08 6.71 4.83
N TYR A 586 36.68 7.85 5.20
CA TYR A 586 37.48 8.00 6.40
C TYR A 586 36.69 8.59 7.56
N GLY A 587 35.39 8.86 7.37
CA GLY A 587 34.51 9.49 8.35
C GLY A 587 34.66 11.01 8.41
N HIS A 588 35.31 11.64 7.43
CA HIS A 588 35.39 13.10 7.35
C HIS A 588 34.18 13.65 6.60
N PHE A 589 33.72 14.83 6.99
CA PHE A 589 32.58 15.47 6.35
C PHE A 589 33.03 16.47 5.30
N GLY A 590 32.37 16.46 4.13
CA GLY A 590 32.59 17.42 3.06
C GLY A 590 31.34 18.24 2.81
N VAL A 591 31.53 19.52 2.50
CA VAL A 591 30.46 20.45 2.12
C VAL A 591 30.84 21.18 0.85
N VAL A 592 29.91 21.23 -0.10
CA VAL A 592 30.01 22.00 -1.34
C VAL A 592 28.87 23.01 -1.34
N CYS A 593 29.17 24.29 -1.56
CA CYS A 593 28.15 25.33 -1.63
C CYS A 593 28.60 26.48 -2.53
N ARG A 594 27.66 27.18 -3.15
CA ARG A 594 27.95 28.33 -4.01
C ARG A 594 28.40 29.53 -3.17
N LEU A 595 29.33 30.32 -3.69
CA LEU A 595 29.79 31.55 -3.06
C LEU A 595 29.00 32.76 -3.57
N ILE A 596 28.82 33.78 -2.72
CA ILE A 596 28.12 35.02 -3.10
C ILE A 596 28.87 35.76 -4.22
N ASP A 597 30.21 35.73 -4.17
CA ASP A 597 31.08 36.41 -5.14
C ASP A 597 31.32 35.58 -6.41
N GLY A 598 30.60 34.47 -6.60
CA GLY A 598 30.76 33.56 -7.72
C GLY A 598 31.66 32.35 -7.44
N GLY A 599 31.47 31.27 -8.21
CA GLY A 599 32.14 30.00 -8.00
C GLY A 599 31.60 29.17 -6.84
N ILE A 600 32.35 28.13 -6.49
CA ILE A 600 31.98 27.13 -5.49
C ILE A 600 33.06 27.00 -4.42
N GLY A 601 32.64 26.96 -3.16
CA GLY A 601 33.48 26.62 -2.03
C GLY A 601 33.36 25.15 -1.65
N PHE A 602 34.51 24.55 -1.32
CA PHE A 602 34.60 23.22 -0.74
C PHE A 602 35.20 23.29 0.68
N TRP A 603 34.49 22.74 1.66
CA TRP A 603 34.95 22.63 3.04
C TRP A 603 35.07 21.17 3.47
N LEU A 604 36.08 20.87 4.29
CA LEU A 604 36.33 19.53 4.82
C LEU A 604 36.44 19.59 6.35
N ARG A 605 35.69 18.74 7.05
CA ARG A 605 35.80 18.55 8.49
C ARG A 605 36.62 17.31 8.83
N ASN A 606 37.73 17.50 9.55
CA ASN A 606 38.52 16.38 10.04
C ASN A 606 37.94 15.83 11.35
N ASN A 607 37.06 14.83 11.23
CA ASN A 607 36.46 14.18 12.41
C ASN A 607 37.42 13.30 13.24
N LYS A 608 38.69 13.13 12.83
CA LYS A 608 39.69 12.40 13.62
C LYS A 608 40.53 13.30 14.53
N GLU A 609 40.49 14.60 14.29
CA GLU A 609 41.28 15.58 15.04
C GLU A 609 40.48 16.15 16.21
N LYS A 610 41.19 16.47 17.31
CA LYS A 610 40.58 17.02 18.52
C LYS A 610 39.89 18.35 18.20
N GLY A 611 38.62 18.46 18.58
CA GLY A 611 37.82 19.65 18.30
C GLY A 611 37.13 19.63 16.93
N PHE A 612 37.36 18.60 16.11
CA PHE A 612 36.70 18.36 14.82
C PHE A 612 36.72 19.57 13.87
N PRO A 613 37.92 20.12 13.57
CA PRO A 613 38.07 21.36 12.83
C PRO A 613 37.54 21.27 11.39
N TRP A 614 37.06 22.40 10.88
CA TRP A 614 36.70 22.61 9.48
C TRP A 614 37.83 23.36 8.75
N TYR A 615 38.17 22.90 7.55
CA TYR A 615 39.13 23.52 6.64
C TYR A 615 38.43 24.02 5.37
N GLY A 616 38.98 25.05 4.74
CA GLY A 616 38.48 25.64 3.50
C GLY A 616 37.97 27.09 3.67
N PRO A 617 37.33 27.66 2.63
CA PRO A 617 37.00 26.98 1.38
C PRO A 617 38.21 26.78 0.47
N THR A 618 38.30 25.62 -0.16
CA THR A 618 38.97 25.53 -1.48
C THR A 618 38.00 26.08 -2.52
N ILE A 619 38.40 27.11 -3.26
CA ILE A 619 37.52 27.84 -4.19
C ILE A 619 37.73 27.35 -5.62
N TYR A 620 36.63 27.10 -6.33
CA TYR A 620 36.60 26.78 -7.75
C TYR A 620 35.82 27.86 -8.50
N GLN A 621 36.49 28.60 -9.39
CA GLN A 621 35.88 29.66 -10.19
C GLN A 621 35.06 29.05 -11.32
N LEU A 622 33.74 29.10 -11.18
CA LEU A 622 32.77 28.49 -12.08
C LEU A 622 31.56 29.40 -12.14
N ASP A 623 31.22 29.84 -13.35
CA ASP A 623 30.07 30.70 -13.56
C ASP A 623 28.79 29.86 -13.61
N ASN A 624 27.78 30.29 -12.86
CA ASN A 624 26.39 29.87 -12.96
C ASN A 624 26.06 28.37 -12.80
N ILE A 625 26.65 27.70 -11.79
CA ILE A 625 26.34 26.29 -11.50
C ILE A 625 25.78 26.06 -10.09
N GLU A 626 24.87 25.09 -9.95
CA GLU A 626 24.25 24.68 -8.68
C GLU A 626 24.68 23.24 -8.34
N PRO A 627 25.29 22.98 -7.16
CA PRO A 627 25.64 21.62 -6.75
C PRO A 627 24.38 20.79 -6.44
N LEU A 628 24.24 19.63 -7.08
CA LEU A 628 23.09 18.73 -6.89
C LEU A 628 23.39 17.59 -5.92
N MET A 629 24.57 16.98 -6.04
CA MET A 629 24.95 15.84 -5.21
C MET A 629 26.46 15.72 -5.09
N ALA A 630 26.91 15.07 -4.02
CA ALA A 630 28.26 14.57 -3.87
C ALA A 630 28.18 13.11 -3.42
N SER A 631 29.01 12.25 -4.01
CA SER A 631 29.01 10.83 -3.67
C SER A 631 30.34 10.16 -3.97
N LYS A 632 30.48 8.92 -3.54
CA LYS A 632 31.58 8.05 -3.88
C LYS A 632 31.09 6.96 -4.83
N LEU A 633 31.73 6.85 -5.99
CA LEU A 633 31.45 5.82 -6.97
C LEU A 633 31.92 4.44 -6.49
N PRO A 634 31.36 3.33 -7.03
CA PRO A 634 31.79 1.97 -6.69
C PRO A 634 33.29 1.71 -6.91
N ASN A 635 33.90 2.39 -7.90
CA ASN A 635 35.34 2.31 -8.18
C ASN A 635 36.22 3.09 -7.19
N GLY A 636 35.64 3.72 -6.18
CA GLY A 636 36.37 4.45 -5.15
C GLY A 636 36.50 5.96 -5.37
N LYS A 637 36.21 6.46 -6.58
CA LYS A 637 36.33 7.89 -6.92
C LYS A 637 35.25 8.73 -6.25
N HIS A 638 35.61 9.92 -5.80
CA HIS A 638 34.64 10.91 -5.31
C HIS A 638 34.15 11.77 -6.47
N ILE A 639 32.85 12.04 -6.50
CA ILE A 639 32.21 12.85 -7.51
C ILE A 639 31.36 13.96 -6.90
N ILE A 640 31.24 15.06 -7.63
CA ILE A 640 30.20 16.07 -7.44
C ILE A 640 29.49 16.26 -8.78
N VAL A 641 28.17 16.35 -8.73
CA VAL A 641 27.34 16.67 -9.91
C VAL A 641 26.76 18.06 -9.72
N PHE A 642 26.80 18.86 -10.78
CA PHE A 642 26.28 20.21 -10.82
C PHE A 642 25.23 20.34 -11.92
N LYS A 643 24.28 21.25 -11.70
CA LYS A 643 23.36 21.76 -12.72
C LYS A 643 23.92 23.07 -13.29
N ASP A 644 23.99 23.15 -14.60
CA ASP A 644 24.42 24.28 -15.41
C ASP A 644 23.29 24.59 -16.39
N ASP A 645 22.45 25.57 -16.04
CA ASP A 645 21.15 25.83 -16.67
C ASP A 645 20.30 24.55 -16.84
N ASN A 646 20.22 24.02 -18.06
CA ASN A 646 19.44 22.81 -18.42
C ASN A 646 20.30 21.55 -18.58
N LYS A 647 21.60 21.61 -18.27
CA LYS A 647 22.53 20.48 -18.40
C LYS A 647 23.11 20.11 -17.05
N MET A 648 23.44 18.84 -16.90
CA MET A 648 24.19 18.32 -15.77
C MET A 648 25.62 18.04 -16.17
N ILE A 649 26.55 18.47 -15.33
CA ILE A 649 27.98 18.22 -15.46
C ILE A 649 28.49 17.46 -14.23
N TYR A 650 29.51 16.63 -14.40
CA TYR A 650 30.09 15.85 -13.31
C TYR A 650 31.59 16.09 -13.19
N TRP A 651 32.05 16.17 -11.94
CA TRP A 651 33.44 16.34 -11.58
C TRP A 651 33.92 15.12 -10.82
N GLU A 652 35.16 14.72 -11.06
CA GLU A 652 35.83 13.64 -10.34
C GLU A 652 36.99 14.22 -9.53
N LEU A 653 37.16 13.74 -8.29
CA LEU A 653 38.34 14.03 -7.48
C LEU A 653 39.47 13.08 -7.90
N ASP A 654 40.56 13.64 -8.41
CA ASP A 654 41.78 12.92 -8.76
C ASP A 654 43.00 13.63 -8.13
N ASN A 655 43.85 12.88 -7.42
CA ASN A 655 45.02 13.41 -6.69
C ASN A 655 44.73 14.70 -5.90
N GLU A 656 43.65 14.69 -5.12
CA GLU A 656 43.20 15.84 -4.30
C GLU A 656 42.77 17.10 -5.08
N LYS A 657 42.63 17.01 -6.41
CA LYS A 657 42.11 18.07 -7.27
C LYS A 657 40.82 17.63 -7.96
N TRP A 658 39.81 18.49 -7.96
CA TRP A 658 38.58 18.27 -8.71
C TRP A 658 38.79 18.58 -10.19
N ASN A 659 38.48 17.62 -11.06
CA ASN A 659 38.59 17.76 -12.51
C ASN A 659 37.21 17.62 -13.16
N LYS A 660 36.89 18.54 -14.09
CA LYS A 660 35.69 18.45 -14.93
C LYS A 660 35.86 17.28 -15.89
N VAL A 661 34.85 16.41 -15.95
CA VAL A 661 34.85 15.29 -16.90
C VAL A 661 33.62 15.45 -17.81
N PHE A 662 33.85 15.36 -19.12
CA PHE A 662 32.78 15.44 -20.11
C PHE A 662 32.16 14.04 -20.27
N PRO A 663 30.82 13.87 -20.13
CA PRO A 663 30.19 12.58 -20.37
C PRO A 663 30.43 12.18 -21.82
N ASN A 664 31.11 11.06 -22.04
CA ASN A 664 31.30 10.53 -23.40
C ASN A 664 29.92 10.24 -24.01
N SER A 665 29.69 10.75 -25.23
CA SER A 665 28.43 10.65 -25.97
C SER A 665 28.17 9.28 -26.60
N LYS A 666 28.84 8.22 -26.14
CA LYS A 666 28.68 6.87 -26.70
C LYS A 666 27.50 6.11 -26.12
#